data_AF-A0A9W6G460-F1
#
_entry.id   AF-A0A9W6G460-F1
#
_cell.length_a   1.000
_cell.length_b   1.000
_cell.length_c   1.000
_cell.angle_alpha   90.00
_cell.angle_beta   90.00
_cell.angle_gamma   90.00
#
_symmetry.space_group_name_H-M   'P 1'
#
loop_
_entity.id
_entity.type
_entity.pdbx_description
1 polymer ?
#
loop_
_entity_poly.entity_id
_entity_poly.type
_entity_poly.pdbx_seq_one_letter_code
_entity_poly.pdbx_strand_id
1 'polypeptide(L)'
;MFVHDPSLSFVEAEEADVVAVHRSLGSASAAPEGISPRPCNAYVCAIQREGQTRVYVILEHADRRGRWIFASPKGIPVGEAYLPLFKEGLAFAASFGFTMQEVNLSYGKAMREVVIRDIPVLRRPSATGPASADGAKDDAGDVKKEAAPKENKEEIPPAEKEREEKPAPKDESEAKALADRLAAEKAAAERESRERFAELKVRIDSLLAERKEQDTTLAAQETALQGEIARLTAEKEQADQEHGQATASLRSTVERLKGELAALGKGGSSAAASLRDEIAWLKAEKDKAGEETAREEERLRAEVDKLTAARDKGASAAAKRIESLTARLADLAAEQATAAKGNAARIKELEAKAERLAAETVSAEKKAAADIAALEAVIEKRAAEKEAARKLAVGRLVRLAAEAEVLVAEREAVEQVISRKGGGEMAEALARAEAEAATLRREIERLAAEKVLATQAGTARVSTLQAEVVRLASQGEPPAPARRGHGEQVKHEPEKAEPFIAATEGVTVAPEAPPVVEWDDEVAAAVSDALAEGQTDPFSFVGEGEELVSFGAPGGEGGTGAGVGFSLDKGLETIECDTPADVIEVHNSLNVVNITPAGHTPQPCGAYVVALRKGERFRVHVAWSLTTDHSTLVYSPEKQPADAGECAAVVRDALAFVETVGFMMDAVRLNPDPDKRGRALAKISVLRLKR
;
A
#
# COMPACT_ATOMS: atom_id res chain seq x y z
N MET A 1 34.73 -6.04 7.37
CA MET A 1 34.37 -6.02 8.81
C MET A 1 34.39 -4.57 9.27
N PHE A 2 33.40 -4.14 10.05
CA PHE A 2 33.32 -2.77 10.58
C PHE A 2 34.22 -2.56 11.79
N VAL A 3 34.67 -1.33 12.02
CA VAL A 3 35.57 -0.96 13.12
C VAL A 3 34.90 0.10 14.00
N HIS A 4 34.95 -0.08 15.33
CA HIS A 4 34.42 0.89 16.27
C HIS A 4 35.24 2.19 16.22
N ASP A 5 34.55 3.33 16.09
CA ASP A 5 35.14 4.66 16.14
C ASP A 5 34.65 5.39 17.41
N PRO A 6 35.39 5.29 18.54
CA PRO A 6 35.01 5.93 19.79
C PRO A 6 35.17 7.46 19.78
N SER A 7 35.63 8.07 18.67
CA SER A 7 35.65 9.53 18.52
C SER A 7 34.30 10.11 18.10
N LEU A 8 33.41 9.28 17.54
CA LEU A 8 32.11 9.71 17.00
C LEU A 8 30.97 9.45 18.00
N SER A 9 30.23 10.50 18.36
CA SER A 9 29.00 10.43 19.19
C SER A 9 27.70 10.67 18.39
N PHE A 10 27.86 11.06 17.13
CA PHE A 10 26.84 11.23 16.08
C PHE A 10 27.56 11.19 14.73
N VAL A 11 26.86 10.90 13.64
CA VAL A 11 27.44 10.99 12.29
C VAL A 11 26.98 12.28 11.63
N GLU A 12 27.93 13.09 11.16
CA GLU A 12 27.65 14.34 10.46
C GLU A 12 27.36 14.10 8.97
N ALA A 13 26.20 14.56 8.51
CA ALA A 13 25.78 14.51 7.11
C ALA A 13 24.82 15.65 6.80
N GLU A 14 24.90 16.20 5.58
CA GLU A 14 23.80 16.99 5.03
C GLU A 14 22.70 16.09 4.46
N GLU A 15 21.53 16.69 4.17
CA GLU A 15 20.41 15.97 3.59
C GLU A 15 20.76 15.40 2.20
N ALA A 16 21.60 16.07 1.42
CA ALA A 16 22.11 15.56 0.14
C ALA A 16 22.89 14.23 0.32
N ASP A 17 23.79 14.19 1.30
CA ASP A 17 24.80 13.14 1.51
C ASP A 17 24.22 11.77 1.91
N VAL A 18 23.02 11.75 2.51
CA VAL A 18 22.42 10.52 3.04
C VAL A 18 21.80 9.70 1.91
N VAL A 19 22.54 8.68 1.44
CA VAL A 19 22.16 7.83 0.30
C VAL A 19 21.10 6.80 0.70
N ALA A 20 21.27 6.15 1.85
CA ALA A 20 20.34 5.14 2.36
C ALA A 20 20.42 5.06 3.89
N VAL A 21 19.28 4.80 4.55
CA VAL A 21 19.22 4.50 5.99
C VAL A 21 18.32 3.31 6.23
N HIS A 22 18.70 2.44 7.17
CA HIS A 22 17.83 1.44 7.79
C HIS A 22 17.84 1.63 9.31
N ARG A 23 16.73 1.34 9.98
CA ARG A 23 16.56 1.38 11.45
C ARG A 23 16.08 0.03 11.98
N SER A 24 16.33 -0.31 13.23
CA SER A 24 15.75 -1.52 13.84
C SER A 24 14.25 -1.35 14.10
N LEU A 25 13.48 -2.44 13.97
CA LEU A 25 12.05 -2.46 14.29
C LEU A 25 11.76 -2.46 15.80
N GLY A 26 12.75 -2.81 16.62
CA GLY A 26 12.69 -2.78 18.07
C GLY A 26 14.10 -2.77 18.67
N SER A 27 14.17 -2.79 20.00
CA SER A 27 15.43 -2.83 20.74
C SER A 27 15.91 -4.27 20.96
N ALA A 28 17.21 -4.52 20.79
CA ALA A 28 17.86 -5.80 21.11
C ALA A 28 19.00 -5.61 22.11
N SER A 29 19.34 -6.66 22.87
CA SER A 29 20.40 -6.60 23.87
C SER A 29 21.78 -6.79 23.22
N ALA A 30 22.48 -5.70 22.95
CA ALA A 30 23.78 -5.71 22.29
C ALA A 30 24.93 -5.60 23.31
N ALA A 31 26.02 -6.33 23.06
CA ALA A 31 27.21 -6.41 23.91
C ALA A 31 28.52 -6.30 23.07
N PRO A 32 28.74 -5.20 22.34
CA PRO A 32 29.98 -5.03 21.59
C PRO A 32 31.20 -4.99 22.53
N GLU A 33 32.32 -5.51 22.03
CA GLU A 33 33.65 -5.40 22.64
C GLU A 33 33.77 -5.89 24.11
N GLY A 34 32.87 -6.80 24.53
CA GLY A 34 32.88 -7.38 25.87
C GLY A 34 32.27 -6.50 26.96
N ILE A 35 31.62 -5.39 26.58
CA ILE A 35 30.86 -4.54 27.50
C ILE A 35 29.58 -5.28 27.95
N SER A 36 29.10 -5.00 29.16
CA SER A 36 27.82 -5.50 29.67
C SER A 36 26.68 -5.35 28.64
N PRO A 37 25.88 -6.39 28.34
CA PRO A 37 24.77 -6.29 27.40
C PRO A 37 23.79 -5.18 27.78
N ARG A 38 23.34 -4.38 26.80
CA ARG A 38 22.36 -3.30 27.00
C ARG A 38 21.28 -3.31 25.93
N PRO A 39 20.02 -2.99 26.25
CA PRO A 39 19.00 -2.76 25.24
C PRO A 39 19.38 -1.53 24.41
N CYS A 40 19.58 -1.75 23.12
CA CYS A 40 19.93 -0.73 22.14
C CYS A 40 18.98 -0.80 20.94
N ASN A 41 18.90 0.29 20.19
CA ASN A 41 18.36 0.36 18.83
C ASN A 41 19.52 0.39 17.83
N ALA A 42 19.32 -0.11 16.61
CA ALA A 42 20.34 -0.11 15.56
C ALA A 42 19.96 0.76 14.36
N TYR A 43 20.94 1.43 13.78
CA TYR A 43 20.82 2.17 12.53
C TYR A 43 21.96 1.77 11.60
N VAL A 44 21.69 1.67 10.29
CA VAL A 44 22.71 1.43 9.26
C VAL A 44 22.55 2.50 8.18
N CYS A 45 23.58 3.32 7.99
CA CYS A 45 23.53 4.52 7.16
C CYS A 45 24.64 4.50 6.09
N ALA A 46 24.29 4.73 4.82
CA ALA A 46 25.24 5.01 3.75
C ALA A 46 25.29 6.53 3.51
N ILE A 47 26.47 7.12 3.69
CA ILE A 47 26.68 8.58 3.62
C ILE A 47 27.80 8.88 2.62
N GLN A 48 27.52 9.78 1.69
CA GLN A 48 28.37 10.18 0.57
C GLN A 48 28.98 11.56 0.85
N ARG A 49 30.29 11.60 1.10
CA ARG A 49 31.04 12.82 1.45
C ARG A 49 32.39 12.84 0.74
N GLU A 50 32.82 14.00 0.26
CA GLU A 50 34.15 14.22 -0.35
C GLU A 50 34.50 13.21 -1.47
N GLY A 51 33.51 12.81 -2.26
CA GLY A 51 33.69 11.83 -3.36
C GLY A 51 33.81 10.37 -2.91
N GLN A 52 33.52 10.04 -1.64
CA GLN A 52 33.47 8.68 -1.12
C GLN A 52 32.14 8.39 -0.43
N THR A 53 31.62 7.17 -0.59
CA THR A 53 30.53 6.62 0.23
C THR A 53 31.12 5.80 1.37
N ARG A 54 30.75 6.10 2.61
CA ARG A 54 31.05 5.28 3.80
C ARG A 54 29.77 4.70 4.36
N VAL A 55 29.86 3.51 4.94
CA VAL A 55 28.75 2.88 5.66
C VAL A 55 29.06 2.94 7.15
N TYR A 56 28.06 3.32 7.93
CA TYR A 56 28.10 3.36 9.38
C TYR A 56 27.03 2.42 9.95
N VAL A 57 27.39 1.63 10.96
CA VAL A 57 26.44 0.91 11.81
C VAL A 57 26.49 1.57 13.18
N ILE A 58 25.35 2.03 13.69
CA ILE A 58 25.25 2.74 14.96
C ILE A 58 24.33 1.97 15.89
N LEU A 59 24.81 1.67 17.10
CA LEU A 59 24.02 1.08 18.18
C LEU A 59 23.78 2.16 19.24
N GLU A 60 22.53 2.60 19.39
CA GLU A 60 22.12 3.63 20.36
C GLU A 60 21.44 2.96 21.56
N HIS A 61 21.88 3.25 22.79
CA HIS A 61 21.20 2.74 23.99
C HIS A 61 19.73 3.20 24.05
N ALA A 62 18.85 2.35 24.58
CA ALA A 62 17.44 2.70 24.79
C ALA A 62 17.25 3.92 25.73
N ASP A 63 18.20 4.17 26.65
CA ASP A 63 18.21 5.36 27.52
C ASP A 63 18.65 6.66 26.81
N ARG A 64 19.09 6.56 25.54
CA ARG A 64 19.69 7.63 24.71
C ARG A 64 20.94 8.30 25.31
N ARG A 65 21.58 7.70 26.34
CA ARG A 65 22.77 8.27 27.02
C ARG A 65 24.10 7.77 26.48
N GLY A 66 24.10 6.75 25.62
CA GLY A 66 25.30 6.19 25.01
C GLY A 66 25.04 5.65 23.61
N ARG A 67 26.09 5.63 22.79
CA ARG A 67 26.08 5.12 21.42
C ARG A 67 27.43 4.49 21.10
N TRP A 68 27.41 3.47 20.26
CA TRP A 68 28.59 2.87 19.65
C TRP A 68 28.49 3.03 18.13
N ILE A 69 29.48 3.68 17.51
CA ILE A 69 29.48 3.98 16.07
C ILE A 69 30.58 3.16 15.39
N PHE A 70 30.20 2.28 14.47
CA PHE A 70 31.10 1.42 13.72
C PHE A 70 31.18 1.89 12.27
N ALA A 71 32.38 2.24 11.80
CA ALA A 71 32.62 2.71 10.45
C ALA A 71 33.16 1.60 9.54
N SER A 72 32.84 1.68 8.24
CA SER A 72 33.47 0.88 7.21
C SER A 72 34.96 1.26 7.06
N PRO A 73 35.92 0.31 7.09
CA PRO A 73 37.36 0.62 7.14
C PRO A 73 37.95 1.23 5.87
N LYS A 74 37.17 1.32 4.78
CA LYS A 74 37.49 2.06 3.55
C LYS A 74 36.22 2.76 3.06
N GLY A 75 36.36 4.00 2.57
CA GLY A 75 35.34 4.63 1.75
C GLY A 75 35.37 4.07 0.33
N ILE A 76 34.20 3.90 -0.28
CA ILE A 76 34.03 3.45 -1.68
C ILE A 76 33.94 4.69 -2.57
N PRO A 77 34.69 4.82 -3.68
CA PRO A 77 34.59 5.95 -4.59
C PRO A 77 33.16 6.18 -5.11
N VAL A 78 32.75 7.43 -5.26
CA VAL A 78 31.44 7.78 -5.84
C VAL A 78 31.37 7.30 -7.29
N GLY A 79 30.38 6.45 -7.57
CA GLY A 79 30.21 5.73 -8.84
C GLY A 79 30.39 4.22 -8.71
N GLU A 80 31.12 3.74 -7.70
CA GLU A 80 31.15 2.31 -7.35
C GLU A 80 29.92 1.92 -6.51
N ALA A 81 29.51 0.65 -6.61
CA ALA A 81 28.32 0.17 -5.92
C ALA A 81 28.57 0.01 -4.42
N TYR A 82 28.00 0.90 -3.59
CA TYR A 82 28.06 0.83 -2.13
C TYR A 82 27.26 -0.37 -1.53
N LEU A 83 26.35 -0.96 -2.31
CA LEU A 83 25.41 -2.00 -1.88
C LEU A 83 26.04 -3.25 -1.23
N PRO A 84 27.21 -3.79 -1.64
CA PRO A 84 27.81 -4.94 -0.97
C PRO A 84 28.27 -4.60 0.46
N LEU A 85 28.87 -3.43 0.65
CA LEU A 85 29.31 -2.93 1.96
C LEU A 85 28.11 -2.57 2.85
N PHE A 86 27.03 -2.04 2.26
CA PHE A 86 25.78 -1.80 2.97
C PHE A 86 25.13 -3.11 3.43
N LYS A 87 25.12 -4.15 2.59
CA LYS A 87 24.68 -5.51 2.97
C LYS A 87 25.56 -6.12 4.06
N GLU A 88 26.88 -5.87 4.05
CA GLU A 88 27.76 -6.25 5.16
C GLU A 88 27.35 -5.54 6.46
N GLY A 89 27.01 -4.25 6.41
CA GLY A 89 26.52 -3.48 7.56
C GLY A 89 25.20 -3.99 8.12
N LEU A 90 24.26 -4.37 7.24
CA LEU A 90 22.99 -5.01 7.64
C LEU A 90 23.21 -6.40 8.25
N ALA A 91 24.13 -7.20 7.70
CA ALA A 91 24.50 -8.50 8.27
C ALA A 91 25.21 -8.35 9.63
N PHE A 92 26.05 -7.32 9.80
CA PHE A 92 26.69 -6.97 11.07
C PHE A 92 25.66 -6.56 12.13
N ALA A 93 24.69 -5.70 11.79
CA ALA A 93 23.56 -5.40 12.68
C ALA A 93 22.73 -6.65 13.03
N ALA A 94 22.40 -7.49 12.05
CA ALA A 94 21.64 -8.71 12.26
C ALA A 94 22.35 -9.72 13.19
N SER A 95 23.69 -9.71 13.23
CA SER A 95 24.46 -10.59 14.15
C SER A 95 24.29 -10.23 15.64
N PHE A 96 23.85 -9.01 15.96
CA PHE A 96 23.42 -8.61 17.31
C PHE A 96 21.91 -8.80 17.56
N GLY A 97 21.21 -9.52 16.67
CA GLY A 97 19.77 -9.81 16.79
C GLY A 97 18.83 -8.74 16.23
N PHE A 98 19.34 -7.71 15.54
CA PHE A 98 18.50 -6.64 15.01
C PHE A 98 17.77 -7.01 13.71
N THR A 99 16.44 -6.91 13.73
CA THR A 99 15.64 -6.87 12.49
C THR A 99 15.60 -5.44 11.95
N MET A 100 16.22 -5.23 10.78
CA MET A 100 16.36 -3.92 10.15
C MET A 100 15.24 -3.64 9.12
N GLN A 101 14.67 -2.44 9.17
CA GLN A 101 13.70 -1.89 8.24
C GLN A 101 14.33 -0.73 7.44
N GLU A 102 14.09 -0.68 6.14
CA GLU A 102 14.46 0.46 5.29
C GLU A 102 13.67 1.72 5.65
N VAL A 103 14.38 2.83 5.85
CA VAL A 103 13.76 4.15 5.99
C VAL A 103 13.59 4.72 4.59
N ASN A 104 12.35 4.89 4.14
CA ASN A 104 12.06 5.50 2.84
C ASN A 104 12.60 6.94 2.80
N LEU A 105 13.53 7.22 1.88
CA LEU A 105 14.06 8.56 1.62
C LEU A 105 13.60 9.13 0.27
N SER A 106 12.72 8.44 -0.47
CA SER A 106 12.16 8.87 -1.76
C SER A 106 11.08 9.95 -1.63
N TYR A 107 11.35 10.97 -0.82
CA TYR A 107 10.48 12.14 -0.61
C TYR A 107 11.10 13.40 -1.20
N GLY A 108 10.27 14.41 -1.46
CA GLY A 108 10.76 15.76 -1.81
C GLY A 108 11.60 16.37 -0.68
N LYS A 109 12.56 17.22 -1.05
CA LYS A 109 13.64 17.77 -0.19
C LYS A 109 13.22 18.05 1.26
N ALA A 110 12.16 18.84 1.47
CA ALA A 110 11.69 19.24 2.80
C ALA A 110 11.25 18.06 3.68
N MET A 111 10.61 17.04 3.11
CA MET A 111 10.21 15.82 3.84
C MET A 111 11.41 14.91 4.11
N ARG A 112 12.37 14.81 3.17
CA ARG A 112 13.63 14.09 3.38
C ARG A 112 14.46 14.72 4.50
N GLU A 113 14.48 16.06 4.58
CA GLU A 113 15.06 16.81 5.71
C GLU A 113 14.38 16.48 7.04
N VAL A 114 13.04 16.45 7.10
CA VAL A 114 12.31 16.09 8.33
C VAL A 114 12.62 14.66 8.77
N VAL A 115 12.61 13.69 7.85
CA VAL A 115 12.92 12.28 8.15
C VAL A 115 14.38 12.10 8.62
N ILE A 116 15.34 12.78 8.00
CA ILE A 116 16.75 12.74 8.43
C ILE A 116 16.94 13.39 9.80
N ARG A 117 16.17 14.44 10.11
CA ARG A 117 16.22 15.14 11.41
C ARG A 117 15.58 14.35 12.56
N ASP A 118 14.64 13.45 12.27
CA ASP A 118 14.02 12.55 13.25
C ASP A 118 14.94 11.39 13.67
N ILE A 119 15.93 11.04 12.84
CA ILE A 119 16.91 9.99 13.14
C ILE A 119 17.96 10.53 14.14
N PRO A 120 17.94 10.09 15.42
CA PRO A 120 18.66 10.78 16.50
C PRO A 120 20.19 10.64 16.44
N VAL A 121 20.69 9.73 15.59
CA VAL A 121 22.12 9.43 15.40
C VAL A 121 22.77 10.22 14.25
N LEU A 122 21.96 10.88 13.42
CA LEU A 122 22.43 11.77 12.35
C LEU A 122 22.40 13.22 12.83
N ARG A 123 23.39 14.01 12.44
CA ARG A 123 23.46 15.45 12.76
C ARG A 123 23.85 16.25 11.53
N ARG A 124 23.24 17.42 11.36
CA ARG A 124 23.76 18.41 10.40
C ARG A 124 25.09 18.96 10.91
N PRO A 125 26.10 19.16 10.03
CA PRO A 125 27.32 19.88 10.40
C PRO A 125 26.94 21.30 10.85
N SER A 126 27.34 21.69 12.07
CA SER A 126 27.00 23.00 12.62
C SER A 126 27.98 24.07 12.11
N ALA A 127 27.47 25.11 11.44
CA ALA A 127 28.25 26.17 10.80
C ALA A 127 28.94 27.17 11.77
N THR A 128 29.42 26.72 12.93
CA THR A 128 29.94 27.57 14.01
C THR A 128 31.24 27.04 14.67
N GLY A 129 32.24 26.71 13.83
CA GLY A 129 33.68 26.75 14.17
C GLY A 129 34.26 25.62 15.03
N PRO A 130 35.57 25.65 15.35
CA PRO A 130 36.59 26.66 14.99
C PRO A 130 37.48 26.25 13.79
N ALA A 131 38.53 27.03 13.51
CA ALA A 131 39.30 26.96 12.27
C ALA A 131 40.39 25.86 12.20
N SER A 132 40.53 25.28 11.00
CA SER A 132 41.76 24.73 10.40
C SER A 132 41.52 24.76 8.88
N ALA A 133 42.01 25.77 8.14
CA ALA A 133 43.39 25.98 7.67
C ALA A 133 43.56 25.36 6.27
N ASP A 134 43.89 26.22 5.28
CA ASP A 134 44.15 25.96 3.85
C ASP A 134 42.99 25.27 3.07
N GLY A 135 42.53 25.67 1.88
CA GLY A 135 43.02 26.54 0.80
C GLY A 135 42.54 25.92 -0.53
N ALA A 136 42.19 26.63 -1.61
CA ALA A 136 42.21 28.07 -1.88
C ALA A 136 41.20 28.44 -3.01
N LYS A 137 40.90 29.75 -3.11
CA LYS A 137 40.61 30.57 -4.30
C LYS A 137 39.97 29.97 -5.58
N ASP A 138 38.94 30.68 -6.03
CA ASP A 138 38.69 31.22 -7.40
C ASP A 138 38.66 30.23 -8.60
N ASP A 139 37.89 30.43 -9.68
CA ASP A 139 37.24 31.65 -10.20
C ASP A 139 35.98 31.31 -11.04
N ALA A 140 35.20 32.31 -11.44
CA ALA A 140 34.05 32.15 -12.32
C ALA A 140 34.42 32.34 -13.81
N GLY A 141 33.85 31.54 -14.72
CA GLY A 141 34.19 31.57 -16.15
C GLY A 141 32.98 31.47 -17.09
N ASP A 142 32.42 32.62 -17.47
CA ASP A 142 31.37 32.75 -18.50
C ASP A 142 31.99 32.84 -19.91
N VAL A 143 31.52 32.03 -20.87
CA VAL A 143 31.96 32.05 -22.28
C VAL A 143 30.76 31.87 -23.21
N LYS A 144 30.81 32.58 -24.35
CA LYS A 144 29.66 32.98 -25.19
C LYS A 144 29.99 32.73 -26.67
N LYS A 145 28.96 32.73 -27.56
CA LYS A 145 29.05 32.67 -29.06
C LYS A 145 29.56 31.31 -29.62
N GLU A 146 29.43 30.90 -30.89
CA GLU A 146 28.63 31.28 -32.11
C GLU A 146 28.72 30.10 -33.13
N ALA A 147 28.00 30.00 -34.26
CA ALA A 147 26.94 30.78 -34.94
C ALA A 147 26.08 29.84 -35.83
N ALA A 148 25.05 30.38 -36.49
CA ALA A 148 24.34 29.72 -37.61
C ALA A 148 25.13 29.85 -38.94
N PRO A 149 24.74 29.11 -40.01
CA PRO A 149 23.96 29.80 -41.05
C PRO A 149 22.89 28.96 -41.81
N LYS A 150 21.88 29.68 -42.33
CA LYS A 150 21.31 29.70 -43.71
C LYS A 150 21.76 28.58 -44.69
N GLU A 151 20.95 28.06 -45.62
CA GLU A 151 19.61 28.43 -46.20
C GLU A 151 19.07 27.21 -47.04
N ASN A 152 18.03 27.22 -47.92
CA ASN A 152 17.28 28.30 -48.58
C ASN A 152 15.74 28.03 -48.72
N LYS A 153 15.23 27.56 -49.87
CA LYS A 153 13.82 27.65 -50.31
C LYS A 153 13.54 26.74 -51.53
N GLU A 154 12.33 26.18 -51.66
CA GLU A 154 11.79 25.64 -52.93
C GLU A 154 10.24 25.76 -52.99
N GLU A 155 9.59 25.41 -54.11
CA GLU A 155 8.27 25.96 -54.51
C GLU A 155 7.04 25.00 -54.44
N ILE A 156 5.86 25.58 -54.65
CA ILE A 156 4.51 24.97 -54.50
C ILE A 156 3.92 24.59 -55.88
N PRO A 157 3.25 23.43 -55.99
CA PRO A 157 2.11 23.24 -56.90
C PRO A 157 0.76 23.11 -56.14
N PRO A 158 -0.41 23.44 -56.76
CA PRO A 158 -1.61 23.77 -55.99
C PRO A 158 -2.72 22.70 -55.94
N ALA A 159 -3.36 22.64 -54.76
CA ALA A 159 -4.81 22.48 -54.51
C ALA A 159 -5.65 21.41 -55.27
N GLU A 160 -6.12 20.42 -54.52
CA GLU A 160 -7.48 19.88 -54.67
C GLU A 160 -8.31 20.20 -53.42
N LYS A 161 -9.65 20.20 -53.56
CA LYS A 161 -10.61 20.53 -52.50
C LYS A 161 -11.48 19.33 -52.16
N GLU A 162 -11.25 18.67 -51.04
CA GLU A 162 -12.30 17.87 -50.39
C GLU A 162 -12.52 18.29 -48.94
N ARG A 163 -13.72 17.93 -48.46
CA ARG A 163 -14.52 18.65 -47.47
C ARG A 163 -13.98 18.63 -46.04
N GLU A 164 -14.38 19.70 -45.36
CA GLU A 164 -14.47 19.85 -43.91
C GLU A 164 -14.93 18.56 -43.18
N GLU A 165 -14.10 18.08 -42.26
CA GLU A 165 -14.59 17.58 -40.97
C GLU A 165 -13.61 18.08 -39.89
N LYS A 166 -14.14 18.69 -38.83
CA LYS A 166 -13.31 19.26 -37.76
C LYS A 166 -12.96 18.16 -36.76
N PRO A 167 -11.67 17.87 -36.45
CA PRO A 167 -11.34 17.21 -35.20
C PRO A 167 -11.84 18.10 -34.05
N ALA A 168 -12.46 17.50 -33.05
CA ALA A 168 -13.04 18.24 -31.93
C ALA A 168 -11.99 18.36 -30.81
N PRO A 169 -12.04 19.38 -29.94
CA PRO A 169 -11.18 19.47 -28.75
C PRO A 169 -11.41 18.34 -27.72
N LYS A 170 -12.22 17.33 -28.04
CA LYS A 170 -12.30 16.07 -27.32
C LYS A 170 -11.08 15.18 -27.55
N ASP A 171 -10.55 15.14 -28.76
CA ASP A 171 -9.63 14.07 -29.17
C ASP A 171 -8.30 14.13 -28.38
N GLU A 172 -7.78 15.34 -28.12
CA GLU A 172 -6.62 15.55 -27.24
C GLU A 172 -6.93 15.25 -25.76
N SER A 173 -8.13 15.59 -25.29
CA SER A 173 -8.58 15.29 -23.91
C SER A 173 -8.77 13.79 -23.68
N GLU A 174 -9.28 13.06 -24.68
CA GLU A 174 -9.50 11.62 -24.63
C GLU A 174 -8.17 10.87 -24.76
N ALA A 175 -7.26 11.30 -25.65
CA ALA A 175 -5.90 10.75 -25.73
C ALA A 175 -5.12 10.92 -24.41
N LYS A 176 -5.20 12.09 -23.77
CA LYS A 176 -4.59 12.34 -22.47
C LYS A 176 -5.20 11.47 -21.36
N ALA A 177 -6.52 11.37 -21.30
CA ALA A 177 -7.21 10.50 -20.34
C ALA A 177 -6.89 9.00 -20.55
N LEU A 178 -6.58 8.57 -21.79
CA LEU A 178 -6.11 7.21 -22.09
C LEU A 178 -4.64 7.00 -21.64
N ALA A 179 -3.78 8.00 -21.81
CA ALA A 179 -2.40 7.95 -21.28
C ALA A 179 -2.39 7.85 -19.74
N ASP A 180 -3.19 8.67 -19.04
CA ASP A 180 -3.34 8.62 -17.58
C ASP A 180 -3.89 7.26 -17.11
N ARG A 181 -4.84 6.66 -17.84
CA ARG A 181 -5.36 5.30 -17.57
C ARG A 181 -4.29 4.22 -17.73
N LEU A 182 -3.46 4.29 -18.77
CA LEU A 182 -2.37 3.32 -18.98
C LEU A 182 -1.23 3.49 -17.97
N ALA A 183 -0.93 4.72 -17.54
CA ALA A 183 -0.02 4.98 -16.43
C ALA A 183 -0.55 4.39 -15.12
N ALA A 184 -1.85 4.54 -14.86
CA ALA A 184 -2.52 3.90 -13.71
C ALA A 184 -2.52 2.36 -13.81
N GLU A 185 -2.76 1.77 -14.98
CA GLU A 185 -2.69 0.31 -15.18
C GLU A 185 -1.26 -0.21 -14.96
N LYS A 186 -0.23 0.47 -15.49
CA LYS A 186 1.18 0.11 -15.23
C LYS A 186 1.49 0.16 -13.73
N ALA A 187 1.09 1.23 -13.06
CA ALA A 187 1.29 1.37 -11.61
C ALA A 187 0.47 0.34 -10.79
N ALA A 188 -0.66 -0.15 -11.28
CA ALA A 188 -1.41 -1.24 -10.66
C ALA A 188 -0.72 -2.59 -10.86
N ALA A 189 -0.32 -2.92 -12.10
CA ALA A 189 0.40 -4.15 -12.43
C ALA A 189 1.76 -4.25 -11.72
N GLU A 190 2.46 -3.12 -11.54
CA GLU A 190 3.69 -3.08 -10.73
C GLU A 190 3.42 -3.33 -9.24
N ARG A 191 2.32 -2.85 -8.67
CA ARG A 191 1.93 -3.15 -7.28
C ARG A 191 1.58 -4.63 -7.11
N GLU A 192 0.68 -5.14 -7.95
CA GLU A 192 0.29 -6.56 -7.99
C GLU A 192 1.52 -7.50 -8.12
N SER A 193 2.51 -7.10 -8.93
CA SER A 193 3.78 -7.82 -9.07
C SER A 193 4.64 -7.80 -7.80
N ARG A 194 4.77 -6.63 -7.14
CA ARG A 194 5.54 -6.47 -5.89
C ARG A 194 4.87 -7.22 -4.73
N GLU A 195 3.54 -7.16 -4.65
CA GLU A 195 2.72 -7.84 -3.63
C GLU A 195 2.86 -9.36 -3.73
N ARG A 196 2.63 -9.96 -4.91
CA ARG A 196 2.84 -11.40 -5.12
C ARG A 196 4.28 -11.84 -4.87
N PHE A 197 5.27 -11.01 -5.23
CA PHE A 197 6.67 -11.33 -4.97
C PHE A 197 7.00 -11.31 -3.47
N ALA A 198 6.40 -10.38 -2.71
CA ALA A 198 6.52 -10.33 -1.26
C ALA A 198 5.83 -11.52 -0.57
N GLU A 199 4.62 -11.88 -1.00
CA GLU A 199 3.87 -13.05 -0.52
C GLU A 199 4.65 -14.36 -0.74
N LEU A 200 5.10 -14.61 -1.98
CA LEU A 200 5.93 -15.78 -2.30
C LEU A 200 7.24 -15.80 -1.49
N LYS A 201 7.88 -14.64 -1.28
CA LYS A 201 9.08 -14.55 -0.45
C LYS A 201 8.79 -14.90 1.01
N VAL A 202 7.75 -14.34 1.62
CA VAL A 202 7.32 -14.68 3.00
C VAL A 202 7.01 -16.18 3.11
N ARG A 203 6.41 -16.78 2.07
CA ARG A 203 6.15 -18.23 2.05
C ARG A 203 7.42 -19.08 1.96
N ILE A 204 8.41 -18.65 1.17
CA ILE A 204 9.74 -19.29 1.10
C ILE A 204 10.47 -19.17 2.44
N ASP A 205 10.53 -17.97 3.02
CA ASP A 205 11.19 -17.72 4.32
C ASP A 205 10.51 -18.53 5.45
N SER A 206 9.18 -18.66 5.42
CA SER A 206 8.39 -19.52 6.32
C SER A 206 8.72 -21.01 6.18
N LEU A 207 8.81 -21.53 4.96
CA LEU A 207 9.18 -22.94 4.72
C LEU A 207 10.65 -23.25 5.06
N LEU A 208 11.54 -22.27 4.91
CA LEU A 208 12.92 -22.36 5.38
C LEU A 208 13.03 -22.35 6.92
N ALA A 209 12.11 -21.68 7.62
CA ALA A 209 11.98 -21.76 9.06
C ALA A 209 11.42 -23.12 9.52
N GLU A 210 10.30 -23.58 8.95
CA GLU A 210 9.72 -24.91 9.22
C GLU A 210 10.77 -26.01 9.03
N ARG A 211 11.55 -25.94 7.94
CA ARG A 211 12.62 -26.90 7.68
C ARG A 211 13.71 -26.88 8.76
N LYS A 212 14.17 -25.70 9.19
CA LYS A 212 15.21 -25.60 10.25
C LYS A 212 14.71 -26.13 11.59
N GLU A 213 13.46 -25.86 11.93
CA GLU A 213 12.83 -26.37 13.16
C GLU A 213 12.69 -27.90 13.11
N GLN A 214 12.34 -28.47 11.95
CA GLN A 214 12.34 -29.92 11.75
C GLN A 214 13.76 -30.49 11.83
N ASP A 215 14.75 -29.91 11.14
CA ASP A 215 16.14 -30.35 11.19
C ASP A 215 16.71 -30.34 12.64
N THR A 216 16.39 -29.33 13.47
CA THR A 216 16.85 -29.25 14.88
C THR A 216 16.09 -30.18 15.83
N THR A 217 14.76 -30.31 15.70
CA THR A 217 13.97 -31.22 16.54
C THR A 217 14.31 -32.69 16.27
N LEU A 218 14.59 -33.03 15.01
CA LEU A 218 15.08 -34.36 14.63
C LEU A 218 16.49 -34.64 15.17
N ALA A 219 17.42 -33.69 15.08
CA ALA A 219 18.76 -33.85 15.66
C ALA A 219 18.74 -34.04 17.18
N ALA A 220 17.81 -33.37 17.88
CA ALA A 220 17.58 -33.58 19.31
C ALA A 220 17.01 -34.98 19.61
N GLN A 221 16.04 -35.46 18.82
CA GLN A 221 15.47 -36.81 18.96
C GLN A 221 16.50 -37.91 18.68
N GLU A 222 17.32 -37.78 17.63
CA GLU A 222 18.41 -38.72 17.37
C GLU A 222 19.44 -38.75 18.51
N THR A 223 19.79 -37.59 19.06
CA THR A 223 20.74 -37.47 20.17
C THR A 223 20.19 -38.12 21.45
N ALA A 224 18.90 -37.94 21.74
CA ALA A 224 18.23 -38.58 22.86
C ALA A 224 18.20 -40.11 22.73
N LEU A 225 17.82 -40.64 21.55
CA LEU A 225 17.79 -42.08 21.28
C LEU A 225 19.20 -42.70 21.31
N GLN A 226 20.22 -42.01 20.80
CA GLN A 226 21.62 -42.43 20.93
C GLN A 226 22.07 -42.50 22.39
N GLY A 227 21.69 -41.50 23.21
CA GLY A 227 21.97 -41.48 24.64
C GLY A 227 21.32 -42.63 25.41
N GLU A 228 20.07 -42.99 25.08
CA GLU A 228 19.38 -44.11 25.73
C GLU A 228 19.93 -45.48 25.29
N ILE A 229 20.26 -45.66 24.00
CA ILE A 229 20.97 -46.86 23.51
C ILE A 229 22.33 -47.01 24.20
N ALA A 230 23.08 -45.92 24.36
CA ALA A 230 24.35 -45.92 25.09
C ALA A 230 24.18 -46.29 26.57
N ARG A 231 23.14 -45.76 27.25
CA ARG A 231 22.82 -46.10 28.65
C ARG A 231 22.52 -47.60 28.79
N LEU A 232 21.61 -48.13 27.98
CA LEU A 232 21.21 -49.54 28.03
C LEU A 232 22.37 -50.49 27.67
N THR A 233 23.28 -50.06 26.80
CA THR A 233 24.50 -50.83 26.48
C THR A 233 25.45 -50.89 27.67
N ALA A 234 25.68 -49.76 28.36
CA ALA A 234 26.52 -49.72 29.57
C ALA A 234 25.87 -50.46 30.76
N GLU A 235 24.55 -50.36 30.92
CA GLU A 235 23.76 -51.10 31.92
C GLU A 235 23.89 -52.63 31.72
N LYS A 236 23.84 -53.08 30.46
CA LYS A 236 24.12 -54.47 30.09
C LYS A 236 25.57 -54.87 30.40
N GLU A 237 26.57 -54.07 30.00
CA GLU A 237 27.99 -54.36 30.27
C GLU A 237 28.31 -54.41 31.78
N GLN A 238 27.60 -53.64 32.61
CA GLN A 238 27.70 -53.72 34.06
C GLN A 238 27.06 -55.00 34.60
N ALA A 239 25.85 -55.37 34.14
CA ALA A 239 25.18 -56.61 34.55
C ALA A 239 26.01 -57.86 34.18
N ASP A 240 26.59 -57.89 32.97
CA ASP A 240 27.50 -58.96 32.52
C ASP A 240 28.72 -59.09 33.46
N GLN A 241 29.30 -57.97 33.91
CA GLN A 241 30.44 -57.93 34.84
C GLN A 241 30.08 -58.38 36.26
N GLU A 242 28.97 -57.88 36.81
CA GLU A 242 28.48 -58.27 38.14
C GLU A 242 28.15 -59.77 38.20
N HIS A 243 27.49 -60.29 37.16
CA HIS A 243 27.23 -61.73 37.03
C HIS A 243 28.53 -62.56 36.89
N GLY A 244 29.51 -62.07 36.13
CA GLY A 244 30.82 -62.69 36.01
C GLY A 244 31.57 -62.79 37.35
N GLN A 245 31.49 -61.75 38.18
CA GLN A 245 32.06 -61.75 39.52
C GLN A 245 31.30 -62.69 40.48
N ALA A 246 29.95 -62.66 40.47
CA ALA A 246 29.11 -63.52 41.29
C ALA A 246 29.34 -65.01 40.98
N THR A 247 29.36 -65.40 39.70
CA THR A 247 29.60 -66.79 39.28
C THR A 247 31.04 -67.25 39.54
N ALA A 248 32.03 -66.36 39.49
CA ALA A 248 33.40 -66.67 39.91
C ALA A 248 33.48 -66.93 41.44
N SER A 249 32.79 -66.14 42.26
CA SER A 249 32.70 -66.32 43.71
C SER A 249 31.98 -67.63 44.09
N LEU A 250 30.85 -67.93 43.44
CA LEU A 250 30.13 -69.20 43.61
C LEU A 250 30.97 -70.41 43.15
N ARG A 251 31.75 -70.30 42.06
CA ARG A 251 32.70 -71.36 41.66
C ARG A 251 33.79 -71.55 42.72
N SER A 252 34.37 -70.47 43.23
CA SER A 252 35.43 -70.53 44.27
C SER A 252 34.95 -71.20 45.56
N THR A 253 33.76 -70.83 46.05
CA THR A 253 33.16 -71.44 47.24
C THR A 253 32.80 -72.91 47.04
N VAL A 254 32.30 -73.30 45.86
CA VAL A 254 32.05 -74.71 45.51
C VAL A 254 33.35 -75.54 45.47
N GLU A 255 34.46 -75.02 44.93
CA GLU A 255 35.74 -75.74 44.98
C GLU A 255 36.33 -75.83 46.40
N ARG A 256 36.17 -74.79 47.24
CA ARG A 256 36.55 -74.84 48.67
C ARG A 256 35.80 -75.96 49.40
N LEU A 257 34.47 -75.97 49.29
CA LEU A 257 33.62 -76.97 49.96
C LEU A 257 33.89 -78.40 49.46
N LYS A 258 34.21 -78.58 48.17
CA LYS A 258 34.70 -79.88 47.65
C LYS A 258 36.00 -80.33 48.31
N GLY A 259 36.94 -79.41 48.56
CA GLY A 259 38.19 -79.70 49.28
C GLY A 259 37.94 -80.14 50.72
N GLU A 260 37.06 -79.43 51.44
CA GLU A 260 36.64 -79.78 52.80
C GLU A 260 35.90 -81.13 52.86
N LEU A 261 35.02 -81.40 51.90
CA LEU A 261 34.35 -82.69 51.73
C LEU A 261 35.36 -83.83 51.46
N ALA A 262 36.42 -83.58 50.68
CA ALA A 262 37.47 -84.57 50.43
C ALA A 262 38.31 -84.87 51.68
N ALA A 263 38.60 -83.83 52.49
CA ALA A 263 39.36 -83.96 53.73
C ALA A 263 38.61 -84.77 54.82
N LEU A 264 37.27 -84.73 54.83
CA LEU A 264 36.42 -85.52 55.75
C LEU A 264 36.36 -87.02 55.38
N GLY A 265 36.81 -87.40 54.18
CA GLY A 265 36.88 -88.79 53.73
C GLY A 265 35.52 -89.46 53.43
N LYS A 266 35.55 -90.74 53.05
CA LYS A 266 34.37 -91.51 52.64
C LYS A 266 33.49 -92.03 53.80
N GLY A 267 33.76 -91.62 55.04
CA GLY A 267 32.97 -92.02 56.21
C GLY A 267 31.58 -91.39 56.18
N GLY A 268 30.56 -92.13 56.64
CA GLY A 268 29.15 -91.69 56.70
C GLY A 268 28.85 -90.64 57.77
N SER A 269 29.69 -89.62 57.91
CA SER A 269 29.48 -88.50 58.84
C SER A 269 28.38 -87.57 58.36
N SER A 270 27.51 -87.11 59.27
CA SER A 270 26.46 -86.13 59.00
C SER A 270 27.00 -84.83 58.38
N ALA A 271 28.22 -84.40 58.75
CA ALA A 271 28.86 -83.23 58.17
C ALA A 271 29.19 -83.42 56.68
N ALA A 272 29.63 -84.64 56.30
CA ALA A 272 29.92 -84.99 54.92
C ALA A 272 28.64 -85.20 54.07
N ALA A 273 27.46 -85.31 54.67
CA ALA A 273 26.17 -85.21 53.98
C ALA A 273 25.79 -83.73 53.78
N SER A 274 25.77 -82.94 54.86
CA SER A 274 25.44 -81.50 54.83
C SER A 274 26.25 -80.73 53.78
N LEU A 275 27.57 -80.98 53.69
CA LEU A 275 28.43 -80.34 52.68
C LEU A 275 28.12 -80.76 51.24
N ARG A 276 27.59 -81.98 51.01
CA ARG A 276 27.13 -82.40 49.68
C ARG A 276 25.84 -81.70 49.29
N ASP A 277 24.92 -81.54 50.23
CA ASP A 277 23.64 -80.85 50.01
C ASP A 277 23.86 -79.34 49.79
N GLU A 278 24.79 -78.73 50.53
CA GLU A 278 25.21 -77.33 50.34
C GLU A 278 25.93 -77.11 48.99
N ILE A 279 26.82 -78.03 48.57
CA ILE A 279 27.42 -78.01 47.22
C ILE A 279 26.37 -78.19 46.12
N ALA A 280 25.31 -78.96 46.37
CA ALA A 280 24.21 -79.14 45.41
C ALA A 280 23.36 -77.85 45.32
N TRP A 281 23.03 -77.25 46.47
CA TRP A 281 22.29 -75.99 46.54
C TRP A 281 23.05 -74.83 45.90
N LEU A 282 24.34 -74.63 46.21
CA LEU A 282 25.16 -73.56 45.61
C LEU A 282 25.32 -73.70 44.08
N LYS A 283 25.26 -74.92 43.55
CA LYS A 283 25.20 -75.13 42.08
C LYS A 283 23.85 -74.73 41.52
N ALA A 284 22.76 -75.20 42.14
CA ALA A 284 21.40 -74.85 41.70
C ALA A 284 21.17 -73.33 41.72
N GLU A 285 21.63 -72.63 42.76
CA GLU A 285 21.52 -71.17 42.84
C GLU A 285 22.42 -70.46 41.81
N LYS A 286 23.64 -70.96 41.57
CA LYS A 286 24.52 -70.44 40.50
C LYS A 286 23.92 -70.64 39.10
N ASP A 287 23.28 -71.78 38.85
CA ASP A 287 22.70 -72.10 37.55
C ASP A 287 21.39 -71.31 37.34
N LYS A 288 20.57 -71.13 38.38
CA LYS A 288 19.42 -70.22 38.44
C LYS A 288 19.81 -68.76 38.18
N ALA A 289 20.86 -68.25 38.83
CA ALA A 289 21.37 -66.90 38.59
C ALA A 289 21.87 -66.72 37.15
N GLY A 290 22.40 -67.78 36.53
CA GLY A 290 22.75 -67.81 35.11
C GLY A 290 21.53 -67.73 34.18
N GLU A 291 20.41 -68.37 34.53
CA GLU A 291 19.15 -68.20 33.77
C GLU A 291 18.53 -66.82 33.96
N GLU A 292 18.55 -66.27 35.18
CA GLU A 292 17.98 -64.96 35.50
C GLU A 292 18.72 -63.83 34.76
N THR A 293 20.05 -63.90 34.70
CA THR A 293 20.88 -62.93 33.96
C THR A 293 20.81 -63.12 32.44
N ALA A 294 20.71 -64.35 31.93
CA ALA A 294 20.50 -64.60 30.50
C ALA A 294 19.15 -64.02 30.01
N ARG A 295 18.09 -64.12 30.81
CA ARG A 295 16.78 -63.50 30.52
C ARG A 295 16.87 -61.97 30.50
N GLU A 296 17.65 -61.38 31.41
CA GLU A 296 17.82 -59.93 31.49
C GLU A 296 18.70 -59.40 30.34
N GLU A 297 19.76 -60.12 29.96
CA GLU A 297 20.51 -59.84 28.74
C GLU A 297 19.61 -59.86 27.49
N GLU A 298 18.73 -60.86 27.36
CA GLU A 298 17.79 -60.97 26.24
C GLU A 298 16.76 -59.83 26.24
N ARG A 299 16.27 -59.42 27.41
CA ARG A 299 15.39 -58.26 27.60
C ARG A 299 16.05 -56.95 27.16
N LEU A 300 17.30 -56.70 27.60
CA LEU A 300 18.04 -55.48 27.26
C LEU A 300 18.40 -55.43 25.77
N ARG A 301 18.82 -56.56 25.17
CA ARG A 301 19.06 -56.67 23.72
C ARG A 301 17.80 -56.34 22.91
N ALA A 302 16.65 -56.93 23.28
CA ALA A 302 15.39 -56.70 22.59
C ALA A 302 14.91 -55.23 22.66
N GLU A 303 15.18 -54.53 23.76
CA GLU A 303 14.86 -53.10 23.88
C GLU A 303 15.81 -52.21 23.06
N VAL A 304 17.11 -52.54 23.00
CA VAL A 304 18.08 -51.85 22.11
C VAL A 304 17.74 -52.05 20.63
N ASP A 305 17.37 -53.26 20.21
CA ASP A 305 16.90 -53.53 18.83
C ASP A 305 15.62 -52.75 18.51
N LYS A 306 14.68 -52.67 19.47
CA LYS A 306 13.42 -51.92 19.36
C LYS A 306 13.65 -50.41 19.25
N LEU A 307 14.56 -49.83 20.03
CA LEU A 307 14.93 -48.41 19.96
C LEU A 307 15.69 -48.10 18.66
N THR A 308 16.57 -48.99 18.20
CA THR A 308 17.27 -48.85 16.92
C THR A 308 16.27 -48.86 15.75
N ALA A 309 15.33 -49.82 15.73
CA ALA A 309 14.27 -49.89 14.73
C ALA A 309 13.28 -48.70 14.81
N ALA A 310 13.14 -48.05 15.96
CA ALA A 310 12.37 -46.81 16.11
C ALA A 310 13.13 -45.61 15.51
N ARG A 311 14.44 -45.51 15.77
CA ARG A 311 15.32 -44.49 15.18
C ARG A 311 15.31 -44.55 13.65
N ASP A 312 15.50 -45.73 13.06
CA ASP A 312 15.55 -45.90 11.59
C ASP A 312 14.23 -45.52 10.91
N LYS A 313 13.09 -45.82 11.56
CA LYS A 313 11.76 -45.38 11.10
C LYS A 313 11.61 -43.86 11.19
N GLY A 314 12.08 -43.24 12.27
CA GLY A 314 12.14 -41.79 12.44
C GLY A 314 12.96 -41.12 11.34
N ALA A 315 14.20 -41.59 11.11
CA ALA A 315 15.08 -41.10 10.06
C ALA A 315 14.48 -41.27 8.65
N SER A 316 13.79 -42.39 8.37
CA SER A 316 13.09 -42.59 7.09
C SER A 316 11.90 -41.65 6.89
N ALA A 317 11.15 -41.34 7.96
CA ALA A 317 10.05 -40.37 7.92
C ALA A 317 10.57 -38.94 7.74
N ALA A 318 11.63 -38.59 8.47
CA ALA A 318 12.34 -37.32 8.37
C ALA A 318 12.84 -37.05 6.95
N ALA A 319 13.55 -38.00 6.34
CA ALA A 319 14.09 -37.87 4.98
C ALA A 319 12.98 -37.54 3.96
N LYS A 320 11.84 -38.24 4.02
CA LYS A 320 10.68 -37.99 3.16
C LYS A 320 10.03 -36.62 3.40
N ARG A 321 10.02 -36.14 4.65
CA ARG A 321 9.49 -34.81 4.99
C ARG A 321 10.41 -33.70 4.44
N ILE A 322 11.72 -33.85 4.62
CA ILE A 322 12.74 -32.94 4.09
C ILE A 322 12.72 -32.91 2.55
N GLU A 323 12.60 -34.07 1.91
CA GLU A 323 12.41 -34.20 0.45
C GLU A 323 11.14 -33.47 -0.03
N SER A 324 10.01 -33.66 0.65
CA SER A 324 8.75 -32.99 0.33
C SER A 324 8.81 -31.45 0.51
N LEU A 325 9.48 -30.95 1.56
CA LEU A 325 9.71 -29.51 1.73
C LEU A 325 10.68 -28.96 0.68
N THR A 326 11.70 -29.73 0.28
CA THR A 326 12.66 -29.35 -0.75
C THR A 326 12.00 -29.25 -2.13
N ALA A 327 11.11 -30.19 -2.46
CA ALA A 327 10.29 -30.12 -3.68
C ALA A 327 9.41 -28.86 -3.69
N ARG A 328 8.65 -28.60 -2.62
CA ARG A 328 7.81 -27.39 -2.49
C ARG A 328 8.58 -26.08 -2.62
N LEU A 329 9.81 -26.02 -2.11
CA LEU A 329 10.69 -24.86 -2.27
C LEU A 329 11.16 -24.68 -3.73
N ALA A 330 11.40 -25.77 -4.46
CA ALA A 330 11.72 -25.73 -5.89
C ALA A 330 10.50 -25.32 -6.74
N ASP A 331 9.31 -25.83 -6.43
CA ASP A 331 8.05 -25.48 -7.09
C ASP A 331 7.74 -23.98 -6.91
N LEU A 332 7.77 -23.46 -5.68
CA LEU A 332 7.55 -22.04 -5.40
C LEU A 332 8.61 -21.13 -6.06
N ALA A 333 9.86 -21.57 -6.19
CA ALA A 333 10.88 -20.84 -6.93
C ALA A 333 10.60 -20.82 -8.45
N ALA A 334 10.03 -21.89 -9.01
CA ALA A 334 9.59 -21.94 -10.40
C ALA A 334 8.34 -21.08 -10.65
N GLU A 335 7.39 -21.05 -9.71
CA GLU A 335 6.24 -20.13 -9.72
C GLU A 335 6.70 -18.67 -9.65
N GLN A 336 7.61 -18.33 -8.74
CA GLN A 336 8.20 -16.99 -8.65
C GLN A 336 8.92 -16.59 -9.96
N ALA A 337 9.68 -17.50 -10.57
CA ALA A 337 10.39 -17.26 -11.83
C ALA A 337 9.45 -17.13 -13.05
N THR A 338 8.30 -17.82 -13.06
CA THR A 338 7.30 -17.72 -14.14
C THR A 338 6.42 -16.47 -13.98
N ALA A 339 5.98 -16.16 -12.75
CA ALA A 339 5.28 -14.92 -12.43
C ALA A 339 6.13 -13.68 -12.77
N ALA A 340 7.43 -13.67 -12.39
CA ALA A 340 8.34 -12.58 -12.74
C ALA A 340 8.48 -12.38 -14.26
N LYS A 341 8.53 -13.47 -15.05
CA LYS A 341 8.57 -13.39 -16.52
C LYS A 341 7.26 -12.86 -17.11
N GLY A 342 6.10 -13.31 -16.61
CA GLY A 342 4.79 -12.84 -17.05
C GLY A 342 4.59 -11.34 -16.76
N ASN A 343 4.91 -10.91 -15.54
CA ASN A 343 4.80 -9.51 -15.14
C ASN A 343 5.76 -8.61 -15.94
N ALA A 344 7.01 -9.05 -16.15
CA ALA A 344 7.96 -8.32 -16.98
C ALA A 344 7.54 -8.22 -18.46
N ALA A 345 6.82 -9.21 -18.99
CA ALA A 345 6.23 -9.13 -20.33
C ALA A 345 5.08 -8.11 -20.40
N ARG A 346 4.15 -8.13 -19.43
CA ARG A 346 3.04 -7.17 -19.36
C ARG A 346 3.52 -5.72 -19.17
N ILE A 347 4.54 -5.50 -18.33
CA ILE A 347 5.15 -4.17 -18.14
C ILE A 347 5.67 -3.63 -19.48
N LYS A 348 6.43 -4.43 -20.25
CA LYS A 348 6.92 -4.04 -21.58
C LYS A 348 5.81 -3.78 -22.60
N GLU A 349 4.71 -4.53 -22.52
CA GLU A 349 3.55 -4.30 -23.39
C GLU A 349 2.87 -2.95 -23.06
N LEU A 350 2.74 -2.60 -21.78
CA LEU A 350 2.18 -1.32 -21.34
C LEU A 350 3.12 -0.14 -21.67
N GLU A 351 4.43 -0.32 -21.55
CA GLU A 351 5.44 0.67 -21.98
C GLU A 351 5.34 0.94 -23.49
N ALA A 352 5.31 -0.10 -24.32
CA ALA A 352 5.16 0.04 -25.78
C ALA A 352 3.80 0.64 -26.21
N LYS A 353 2.74 0.52 -25.38
CA LYS A 353 1.46 1.23 -25.60
C LYS A 353 1.57 2.71 -25.23
N ALA A 354 2.22 3.04 -24.12
CA ALA A 354 2.44 4.42 -23.69
C ALA A 354 3.29 5.22 -24.69
N GLU A 355 4.37 4.61 -25.22
CA GLU A 355 5.22 5.23 -26.25
C GLU A 355 4.46 5.53 -27.55
N ARG A 356 3.54 4.65 -27.97
CA ARG A 356 2.69 4.86 -29.16
C ARG A 356 1.73 6.03 -28.97
N LEU A 357 1.02 6.08 -27.85
CA LEU A 357 0.12 7.20 -27.55
C LEU A 357 0.87 8.53 -27.46
N ALA A 358 2.07 8.55 -26.86
CA ALA A 358 2.90 9.74 -26.81
C ALA A 358 3.36 10.21 -28.22
N ALA A 359 3.60 9.29 -29.15
CA ALA A 359 3.88 9.62 -30.55
C ALA A 359 2.63 10.13 -31.29
N GLU A 360 1.45 9.58 -30.99
CA GLU A 360 0.17 10.02 -31.56
C GLU A 360 -0.26 11.39 -31.04
N THR A 361 -0.12 11.70 -29.75
CA THR A 361 -0.40 13.04 -29.21
C THR A 361 0.52 14.09 -29.80
N VAL A 362 1.83 13.85 -29.88
CA VAL A 362 2.79 14.76 -30.54
C VAL A 362 2.52 14.90 -32.05
N SER A 363 1.85 13.92 -32.69
CA SER A 363 1.38 14.03 -34.07
C SER A 363 0.11 14.91 -34.17
N ALA A 364 -0.83 14.77 -33.23
CA ALA A 364 -2.04 15.58 -33.14
C ALA A 364 -1.73 17.05 -32.85
N GLU A 365 -0.92 17.34 -31.82
CA GLU A 365 -0.47 18.70 -31.44
C GLU A 365 0.17 19.43 -32.62
N LYS A 366 0.98 18.74 -33.43
CA LYS A 366 1.61 19.31 -34.63
C LYS A 366 0.62 19.64 -35.75
N LYS A 367 -0.47 18.86 -35.89
CA LYS A 367 -1.56 19.17 -36.83
C LYS A 367 -2.36 20.37 -36.33
N ALA A 368 -2.77 20.37 -35.06
CA ALA A 368 -3.47 21.48 -34.44
C ALA A 368 -2.69 22.80 -34.55
N ALA A 369 -1.38 22.79 -34.30
CA ALA A 369 -0.52 23.96 -34.48
C ALA A 369 -0.44 24.44 -35.94
N ALA A 370 -0.42 23.53 -36.92
CA ALA A 370 -0.43 23.87 -38.34
C ALA A 370 -1.78 24.47 -38.78
N ASP A 371 -2.90 23.91 -38.30
CA ASP A 371 -4.25 24.40 -38.58
C ASP A 371 -4.49 25.78 -37.94
N ILE A 372 -3.97 26.03 -36.73
CA ILE A 372 -3.99 27.34 -36.08
C ILE A 372 -3.22 28.36 -36.93
N ALA A 373 -1.98 28.06 -37.33
CA ALA A 373 -1.18 28.96 -38.17
C ALA A 373 -1.84 29.25 -39.53
N ALA A 374 -2.51 28.26 -40.13
CA ALA A 374 -3.29 28.45 -41.36
C ALA A 374 -4.51 29.38 -41.15
N LEU A 375 -5.21 29.25 -40.02
CA LEU A 375 -6.31 30.14 -39.65
C LEU A 375 -5.83 31.57 -39.36
N GLU A 376 -4.70 31.75 -38.68
CA GLU A 376 -4.09 33.05 -38.43
C GLU A 376 -3.74 33.77 -39.75
N ALA A 377 -3.10 33.08 -40.69
CA ALA A 377 -2.79 33.64 -42.02
C ALA A 377 -4.06 34.05 -42.80
N VAL A 378 -5.17 33.31 -42.65
CA VAL A 378 -6.48 33.68 -43.24
C VAL A 378 -7.10 34.90 -42.53
N ILE A 379 -6.90 35.05 -41.21
CA ILE A 379 -7.34 36.21 -40.44
C ILE A 379 -6.55 37.46 -40.85
N GLU A 380 -5.21 37.39 -40.92
CA GLU A 380 -4.35 38.49 -41.37
C GLU A 380 -4.72 38.96 -42.78
N LYS A 381 -4.86 38.02 -43.73
CA LYS A 381 -5.27 38.33 -45.11
C LYS A 381 -6.62 39.07 -45.13
N ARG A 382 -7.62 38.58 -44.39
CA ARG A 382 -8.94 39.24 -44.27
C ARG A 382 -8.88 40.58 -43.54
N ALA A 383 -7.91 40.81 -42.66
CA ALA A 383 -7.68 42.10 -42.02
C ALA A 383 -7.09 43.11 -43.02
N ALA A 384 -6.07 42.70 -43.79
CA ALA A 384 -5.47 43.52 -44.83
C ALA A 384 -6.47 43.88 -45.95
N GLU A 385 -7.29 42.93 -46.40
CA GLU A 385 -8.39 43.16 -47.36
C GLU A 385 -9.39 44.22 -46.84
N LYS A 386 -9.79 44.14 -45.57
CA LYS A 386 -10.66 45.13 -44.93
C LYS A 386 -10.00 46.50 -44.79
N GLU A 387 -8.71 46.56 -44.45
CA GLU A 387 -7.98 47.82 -44.32
C GLU A 387 -7.81 48.52 -45.68
N ALA A 388 -7.51 47.77 -46.74
CA ALA A 388 -7.45 48.27 -48.10
C ALA A 388 -8.80 48.83 -48.57
N ALA A 389 -9.90 48.09 -48.31
CA ALA A 389 -11.25 48.56 -48.59
C ALA A 389 -11.60 49.84 -47.81
N ARG A 390 -11.21 49.94 -46.53
CA ARG A 390 -11.37 51.14 -45.69
C ARG A 390 -10.58 52.34 -46.24
N LYS A 391 -9.33 52.13 -46.67
CA LYS A 391 -8.48 53.17 -47.29
C LYS A 391 -9.12 53.71 -48.59
N LEU A 392 -9.64 52.82 -49.44
CA LEU A 392 -10.38 53.21 -50.66
C LEU A 392 -11.66 54.01 -50.33
N ALA A 393 -12.45 53.56 -49.36
CA ALA A 393 -13.68 54.26 -48.96
C ALA A 393 -13.40 55.66 -48.38
N VAL A 394 -12.39 55.81 -47.52
CA VAL A 394 -11.94 57.11 -47.00
C VAL A 394 -11.43 58.00 -48.14
N GLY A 395 -10.63 57.45 -49.06
CA GLY A 395 -10.14 58.19 -50.23
C GLY A 395 -11.26 58.71 -51.14
N ARG A 396 -12.35 57.95 -51.31
CA ARG A 396 -13.55 58.42 -52.03
C ARG A 396 -14.25 59.57 -51.30
N LEU A 397 -14.43 59.46 -49.98
CA LEU A 397 -15.06 60.52 -49.17
C LEU A 397 -14.27 61.84 -49.21
N VAL A 398 -12.92 61.78 -49.17
CA VAL A 398 -12.09 62.98 -49.25
C VAL A 398 -12.22 63.69 -50.61
N ARG A 399 -12.34 62.95 -51.72
CA ARG A 399 -12.59 63.55 -53.05
C ARG A 399 -13.95 64.23 -53.12
N LEU A 400 -15.02 63.54 -52.71
CA LEU A 400 -16.39 64.08 -52.69
C LEU A 400 -16.50 65.32 -51.80
N ALA A 401 -15.76 65.39 -50.70
CA ALA A 401 -15.68 66.58 -49.85
C ALA A 401 -14.99 67.75 -50.56
N ALA A 402 -13.83 67.53 -51.20
CA ALA A 402 -13.12 68.55 -51.96
C ALA A 402 -13.92 69.05 -53.18
N GLU A 403 -14.61 68.15 -53.89
CA GLU A 403 -15.54 68.48 -54.98
C GLU A 403 -16.69 69.38 -54.48
N ALA A 404 -17.25 69.08 -53.30
CA ALA A 404 -18.27 69.93 -52.68
C ALA A 404 -17.74 71.29 -52.18
N GLU A 405 -16.50 71.37 -51.70
CA GLU A 405 -15.85 72.63 -51.33
C GLU A 405 -15.62 73.53 -52.57
N VAL A 406 -15.20 72.95 -53.70
CA VAL A 406 -15.05 73.68 -54.97
C VAL A 406 -16.39 74.24 -55.45
N LEU A 407 -17.47 73.44 -55.46
CA LEU A 407 -18.80 73.95 -55.85
C LEU A 407 -19.33 75.05 -54.91
N VAL A 408 -18.95 75.05 -53.63
CA VAL A 408 -19.30 76.14 -52.70
C VAL A 408 -18.51 77.42 -53.04
N ALA A 409 -17.22 77.31 -53.35
CA ALA A 409 -16.41 78.46 -53.79
C ALA A 409 -16.88 79.03 -55.14
N GLU A 410 -17.27 78.18 -56.09
CA GLU A 410 -17.88 78.60 -57.36
C GLU A 410 -19.24 79.27 -57.15
N ARG A 411 -20.09 78.74 -56.26
CA ARG A 411 -21.36 79.39 -55.85
C ARG A 411 -21.11 80.79 -55.30
N GLU A 412 -20.18 80.95 -54.36
CA GLU A 412 -19.84 82.26 -53.78
C GLU A 412 -19.29 83.25 -54.82
N ALA A 413 -18.49 82.78 -55.78
CA ALA A 413 -18.01 83.60 -56.88
C ALA A 413 -19.16 84.07 -57.81
N VAL A 414 -20.09 83.17 -58.17
CA VAL A 414 -21.26 83.50 -58.99
C VAL A 414 -22.20 84.47 -58.26
N GLU A 415 -22.47 84.25 -56.97
CA GLU A 415 -23.28 85.12 -56.12
C GLU A 415 -22.70 86.55 -56.03
N GLN A 416 -21.37 86.68 -55.92
CA GLN A 416 -20.69 87.99 -55.98
C GLN A 416 -20.79 88.68 -57.36
N VAL A 417 -20.81 87.93 -58.47
CA VAL A 417 -20.95 88.52 -59.81
C VAL A 417 -22.38 88.94 -60.10
N ILE A 418 -23.39 88.15 -59.71
CA ILE A 418 -24.81 88.51 -59.80
C ILE A 418 -25.09 89.82 -59.05
N SER A 419 -24.59 89.91 -57.81
CA SER A 419 -24.69 91.08 -56.94
C SER A 419 -24.06 92.36 -57.54
N ARG A 420 -23.21 92.24 -58.56
CA ARG A 420 -22.55 93.35 -59.27
C ARG A 420 -23.13 93.66 -60.65
N LYS A 421 -23.97 92.79 -61.24
CA LYS A 421 -24.39 92.90 -62.65
C LYS A 421 -25.88 92.73 -62.92
N GLY A 422 -26.69 92.17 -62.01
CA GLY A 422 -28.16 92.14 -62.15
C GLY A 422 -28.71 91.45 -63.40
N GLY A 423 -28.02 90.43 -63.92
CA GLY A 423 -28.41 89.71 -65.14
C GLY A 423 -29.10 88.36 -64.88
N GLY A 424 -30.28 88.14 -65.46
CA GLY A 424 -31.10 86.94 -65.23
C GLY A 424 -30.45 85.61 -65.63
N GLU A 425 -29.64 85.60 -66.70
CA GLU A 425 -28.95 84.38 -67.17
C GLU A 425 -27.95 83.84 -66.13
N MET A 426 -27.35 84.70 -65.31
CA MET A 426 -26.49 84.25 -64.20
C MET A 426 -27.29 83.73 -63.01
N ALA A 427 -28.54 84.18 -62.80
CA ALA A 427 -29.40 83.61 -61.76
C ALA A 427 -29.77 82.14 -62.07
N GLU A 428 -29.92 81.78 -63.36
CA GLU A 428 -30.02 80.36 -63.74
C GLU A 428 -28.74 79.57 -63.47
N ALA A 429 -27.57 80.16 -63.73
CA ALA A 429 -26.29 79.50 -63.43
C ALA A 429 -26.12 79.24 -61.92
N LEU A 430 -26.48 80.21 -61.07
CA LEU A 430 -26.51 80.04 -59.62
C LEU A 430 -27.50 78.94 -59.21
N ALA A 431 -28.72 78.94 -59.75
CA ALA A 431 -29.73 77.93 -59.42
C ALA A 431 -29.30 76.50 -59.78
N ARG A 432 -28.52 76.33 -60.87
CA ARG A 432 -27.93 75.03 -61.24
C ARG A 432 -26.81 74.64 -60.26
N ALA A 433 -25.88 75.53 -59.95
CA ALA A 433 -24.82 75.29 -58.97
C ALA A 433 -25.37 74.99 -57.56
N GLU A 434 -26.45 75.66 -57.15
CA GLU A 434 -27.13 75.38 -55.88
C GLU A 434 -27.85 74.03 -55.89
N ALA A 435 -28.46 73.62 -57.01
CA ALA A 435 -29.03 72.29 -57.15
C ALA A 435 -27.94 71.19 -57.08
N GLU A 436 -26.83 71.37 -57.78
CA GLU A 436 -25.69 70.43 -57.78
C GLU A 436 -25.04 70.34 -56.39
N ALA A 437 -24.73 71.47 -55.75
CA ALA A 437 -24.23 71.51 -54.38
C ALA A 437 -25.22 70.88 -53.38
N ALA A 438 -26.53 71.06 -53.56
CA ALA A 438 -27.54 70.39 -52.74
C ALA A 438 -27.59 68.87 -52.98
N THR A 439 -27.32 68.38 -54.19
CA THR A 439 -27.19 66.93 -54.44
C THR A 439 -25.93 66.34 -53.79
N LEU A 440 -24.77 67.01 -53.88
CA LEU A 440 -23.55 66.53 -53.20
C LEU A 440 -23.70 66.55 -51.68
N ARG A 441 -24.31 67.59 -51.09
CA ARG A 441 -24.59 67.63 -49.64
C ARG A 441 -25.47 66.47 -49.20
N ARG A 442 -26.54 66.15 -49.94
CA ARG A 442 -27.40 64.98 -49.66
C ARG A 442 -26.65 63.65 -49.77
N GLU A 443 -25.76 63.48 -50.75
CA GLU A 443 -24.95 62.26 -50.87
C GLU A 443 -23.90 62.15 -49.75
N ILE A 444 -23.30 63.26 -49.32
CA ILE A 444 -22.41 63.32 -48.15
C ILE A 444 -23.17 62.95 -46.87
N GLU A 445 -24.36 63.50 -46.64
CA GLU A 445 -25.24 63.16 -45.51
C GLU A 445 -25.66 61.68 -45.56
N ARG A 446 -26.04 61.16 -46.74
CA ARG A 446 -26.39 59.75 -46.94
C ARG A 446 -25.22 58.82 -46.60
N LEU A 447 -24.02 59.13 -47.08
CA LEU A 447 -22.79 58.37 -46.80
C LEU A 447 -22.35 58.49 -45.33
N ALA A 448 -22.61 59.63 -44.68
CA ALA A 448 -22.36 59.81 -43.25
C ALA A 448 -23.33 58.96 -42.40
N ALA A 449 -24.61 58.93 -42.74
CA ALA A 449 -25.60 58.07 -42.10
C ALA A 449 -25.30 56.57 -42.32
N GLU A 450 -24.91 56.18 -43.55
CA GLU A 450 -24.47 54.82 -43.89
C GLU A 450 -23.24 54.40 -43.05
N LYS A 451 -22.26 55.29 -42.88
CA LYS A 451 -21.11 55.09 -41.99
C LYS A 451 -21.50 54.90 -40.52
N VAL A 452 -22.47 55.67 -40.01
CA VAL A 452 -22.97 55.51 -38.63
C VAL A 452 -23.65 54.16 -38.44
N LEU A 453 -24.56 53.78 -39.35
CA LEU A 453 -25.23 52.47 -39.35
C LEU A 453 -24.23 51.31 -39.45
N ALA A 454 -23.22 51.40 -40.32
CA ALA A 454 -22.16 50.41 -40.41
C ALA A 454 -21.33 50.29 -39.12
N THR A 455 -21.12 51.40 -38.40
CA THR A 455 -20.40 51.43 -37.12
C THR A 455 -21.24 50.82 -35.99
N GLN A 456 -22.55 51.07 -35.96
CA GLN A 456 -23.50 50.44 -35.04
C GLN A 456 -23.63 48.94 -35.30
N ALA A 457 -23.76 48.52 -36.56
CA ALA A 457 -23.77 47.11 -36.94
C ALA A 457 -22.44 46.39 -36.62
N GLY A 458 -21.30 47.10 -36.75
CA GLY A 458 -19.99 46.60 -36.36
C GLY A 458 -19.86 46.37 -34.86
N THR A 459 -20.25 47.36 -34.04
CA THR A 459 -20.20 47.27 -32.57
C THR A 459 -21.17 46.23 -32.03
N ALA A 460 -22.38 46.12 -32.58
CA ALA A 460 -23.32 45.05 -32.25
C ALA A 460 -22.72 43.65 -32.52
N ARG A 461 -22.10 43.44 -33.70
CA ARG A 461 -21.43 42.17 -34.03
C ARG A 461 -20.25 41.85 -33.12
N VAL A 462 -19.46 42.85 -32.72
CA VAL A 462 -18.36 42.66 -31.74
C VAL A 462 -18.92 42.24 -30.40
N SER A 463 -19.99 42.87 -29.91
CA SER A 463 -20.66 42.48 -28.67
C SER A 463 -21.24 41.05 -28.74
N THR A 464 -21.86 40.66 -29.85
CA THR A 464 -22.33 39.27 -30.07
C THR A 464 -21.17 38.27 -30.04
N LEU A 465 -20.05 38.57 -30.70
CA LEU A 465 -18.86 37.70 -30.70
C LEU A 465 -18.20 37.64 -29.32
N GLN A 466 -18.19 38.72 -28.54
CA GLN A 466 -17.70 38.71 -27.16
C GLN A 466 -18.57 37.84 -26.25
N ALA A 467 -19.90 37.93 -26.37
CA ALA A 467 -20.82 37.05 -25.65
C ALA A 467 -20.61 35.57 -26.02
N GLU A 468 -20.39 35.28 -27.31
CA GLU A 468 -20.12 33.92 -27.80
C GLU A 468 -18.75 33.39 -27.33
N VAL A 469 -17.71 34.23 -27.27
CA VAL A 469 -16.41 33.86 -26.70
C VAL A 469 -16.51 33.56 -25.20
N VAL A 470 -17.28 34.35 -24.44
CA VAL A 470 -17.56 34.06 -23.01
C VAL A 470 -18.34 32.74 -22.87
N ARG A 471 -19.34 32.51 -23.72
CA ARG A 471 -20.12 31.26 -23.75
C ARG A 471 -19.22 30.05 -24.02
N LEU A 472 -18.32 30.13 -25.00
CA LEU A 472 -17.37 29.07 -25.33
C LEU A 472 -16.32 28.87 -24.23
N ALA A 473 -15.82 29.94 -23.60
CA ALA A 473 -14.93 29.82 -22.44
C ALA A 473 -15.61 29.07 -21.28
N SER A 474 -16.87 29.38 -20.96
CA SER A 474 -17.67 28.65 -19.96
C SER A 474 -18.04 27.21 -20.36
N GLN A 475 -17.71 26.78 -21.59
CA GLN A 475 -17.85 25.39 -22.05
C GLN A 475 -16.49 24.67 -22.18
N GLY A 476 -15.37 25.39 -22.05
CA GLY A 476 -14.02 24.83 -22.01
C GLY A 476 -13.45 24.66 -20.60
N GLU A 477 -14.12 25.19 -19.58
CA GLU A 477 -13.75 24.98 -18.17
C GLU A 477 -14.06 23.54 -17.76
N PRO A 478 -13.07 22.75 -17.28
CA PRO A 478 -13.30 21.35 -16.93
C PRO A 478 -14.21 21.25 -15.70
N PRO A 479 -15.26 20.39 -15.73
CA PRO A 479 -16.23 20.34 -14.64
C PRO A 479 -15.58 19.86 -13.34
N ALA A 480 -15.69 20.68 -12.29
CA ALA A 480 -15.46 20.22 -10.92
C ALA A 480 -16.35 18.99 -10.62
N PRO A 481 -15.87 18.00 -9.85
CA PRO A 481 -16.45 16.65 -9.83
C PRO A 481 -17.79 16.58 -9.07
N ALA A 482 -18.88 16.99 -9.74
CA ALA A 482 -20.24 16.81 -9.28
C ALA A 482 -20.74 15.38 -9.52
N ARG A 483 -21.48 14.84 -8.54
CA ARG A 483 -22.06 13.48 -8.54
C ARG A 483 -23.04 13.25 -9.71
N ARG A 484 -23.28 11.95 -9.98
CA ARG A 484 -24.25 11.33 -10.93
C ARG A 484 -23.71 11.17 -12.36
N GLY A 485 -24.09 10.14 -13.12
CA GLY A 485 -24.94 8.99 -12.76
C GLY A 485 -26.04 8.69 -13.78
N HIS A 486 -25.68 7.89 -14.79
CA HIS A 486 -26.55 7.06 -15.65
C HIS A 486 -27.64 7.73 -16.52
N GLY A 487 -27.92 7.10 -17.67
CA GLY A 487 -28.98 7.53 -18.60
C GLY A 487 -28.79 7.09 -20.04
N GLU A 488 -28.50 5.82 -20.32
CA GLU A 488 -28.52 5.29 -21.69
C GLU A 488 -29.96 5.06 -22.17
N GLN A 489 -30.22 5.20 -23.47
CA GLN A 489 -31.56 5.38 -24.02
C GLN A 489 -32.34 4.06 -24.23
N VAL A 490 -33.62 4.04 -23.85
CA VAL A 490 -34.62 3.18 -24.52
C VAL A 490 -35.90 3.98 -24.83
N LYS A 491 -36.21 4.00 -26.13
CA LYS A 491 -37.47 4.36 -26.82
C LYS A 491 -38.73 4.57 -25.97
N HIS A 492 -39.48 5.63 -26.30
CA HIS A 492 -40.86 5.45 -26.79
C HIS A 492 -41.37 6.64 -27.63
N GLU A 493 -42.11 6.31 -28.67
CA GLU A 493 -42.99 7.14 -29.51
C GLU A 493 -44.26 6.29 -29.77
N PRO A 494 -45.38 6.84 -30.29
CA PRO A 494 -45.98 8.16 -30.03
C PRO A 494 -47.50 8.07 -29.71
N GLU A 495 -48.17 9.14 -29.25
CA GLU A 495 -49.53 9.50 -29.71
C GLU A 495 -50.06 10.87 -29.18
N LYS A 496 -50.91 11.50 -30.00
CA LYS A 496 -51.98 12.50 -29.74
C LYS A 496 -51.77 13.66 -28.74
N ALA A 497 -51.26 14.76 -29.28
CA ALA A 497 -51.95 16.04 -29.53
C ALA A 497 -53.23 16.47 -28.74
N GLU A 498 -53.27 17.80 -28.52
CA GLU A 498 -54.45 18.72 -28.48
C GLU A 498 -55.25 18.89 -27.14
N PRO A 499 -55.92 20.06 -26.91
CA PRO A 499 -55.20 21.27 -26.45
C PRO A 499 -55.94 22.11 -25.35
N PHE A 500 -55.33 23.24 -24.97
CA PHE A 500 -55.97 24.51 -24.55
C PHE A 500 -56.97 24.52 -23.35
N ILE A 501 -56.59 25.20 -22.25
CA ILE A 501 -57.25 26.43 -21.72
C ILE A 501 -56.55 26.89 -20.42
N ALA A 502 -56.78 28.15 -20.02
CA ALA A 502 -55.96 28.92 -19.09
C ALA A 502 -56.41 28.93 -17.61
N ALA A 503 -55.40 29.13 -16.74
CA ALA A 503 -55.40 30.05 -15.59
C ALA A 503 -56.13 29.70 -14.27
N THR A 504 -55.86 30.57 -13.28
CA THR A 504 -56.40 30.70 -11.91
C THR A 504 -56.06 29.64 -10.87
N GLU A 505 -55.01 29.96 -10.10
CA GLU A 505 -54.98 30.01 -8.62
C GLU A 505 -55.86 29.02 -7.82
N GLY A 506 -55.20 28.10 -7.09
CA GLY A 506 -55.81 27.30 -6.03
C GLY A 506 -54.77 26.91 -4.98
N VAL A 507 -54.91 27.44 -3.75
CA VAL A 507 -53.98 27.14 -2.64
C VAL A 507 -54.43 25.86 -1.92
N THR A 508 -53.65 24.79 -2.01
CA THR A 508 -53.79 23.61 -1.13
C THR A 508 -52.44 23.01 -0.76
N VAL A 509 -52.15 23.05 0.54
CA VAL A 509 -51.41 22.07 1.37
C VAL A 509 -50.48 21.09 0.63
N ALA A 510 -49.18 21.20 0.88
CA ALA A 510 -48.22 20.16 0.50
C ALA A 510 -48.41 18.89 1.37
N PRO A 511 -48.50 17.69 0.77
CA PRO A 511 -48.30 16.45 1.51
C PRO A 511 -46.81 16.28 1.82
N GLU A 512 -46.48 16.21 3.11
CA GLU A 512 -45.12 15.98 3.60
C GLU A 512 -44.67 14.56 3.19
N ALA A 513 -43.67 14.48 2.30
CA ALA A 513 -43.03 13.21 1.96
C ALA A 513 -42.16 12.75 3.15
N PRO A 514 -42.18 11.46 3.53
CA PRO A 514 -41.42 10.98 4.67
C PRO A 514 -39.92 11.17 4.42
N PRO A 515 -39.14 11.63 5.42
CA PRO A 515 -37.70 11.78 5.26
C PRO A 515 -37.08 10.39 5.10
N VAL A 516 -36.41 10.16 3.97
CA VAL A 516 -35.48 9.04 3.81
C VAL A 516 -34.22 9.41 4.59
N VAL A 517 -34.18 9.04 5.87
CA VAL A 517 -33.05 9.36 6.76
C VAL A 517 -31.88 8.41 6.46
N GLU A 518 -30.69 8.97 6.25
CA GLU A 518 -29.45 8.24 5.93
C GLU A 518 -28.84 7.58 7.19
N TRP A 519 -29.65 6.81 7.93
CA TRP A 519 -29.28 6.20 9.22
C TRP A 519 -28.08 5.26 9.17
N ASP A 520 -27.80 4.61 8.04
CA ASP A 520 -26.69 3.65 7.95
C ASP A 520 -25.31 4.35 8.02
N ASP A 521 -25.21 5.60 7.54
CA ASP A 521 -24.02 6.44 7.73
C ASP A 521 -23.99 7.04 9.15
N GLU A 522 -25.15 7.28 9.79
CA GLU A 522 -25.25 7.79 11.17
C GLU A 522 -24.71 6.79 12.21
N VAL A 523 -25.01 5.48 12.08
CA VAL A 523 -24.44 4.46 12.97
C VAL A 523 -22.93 4.34 12.77
N ALA A 524 -22.46 4.30 11.52
CA ALA A 524 -21.04 4.18 11.21
C ALA A 524 -20.24 5.41 11.68
N ALA A 525 -20.82 6.61 11.58
CA ALA A 525 -20.24 7.83 12.15
C ALA A 525 -20.22 7.79 13.68
N ALA A 526 -21.33 7.41 14.34
CA ALA A 526 -21.41 7.32 15.79
C ALA A 526 -20.43 6.29 16.39
N VAL A 527 -20.17 5.18 15.70
CA VAL A 527 -19.10 4.23 16.08
C VAL A 527 -17.72 4.86 15.85
N SER A 528 -17.49 5.49 14.71
CA SER A 528 -16.19 6.10 14.37
C SER A 528 -15.78 7.21 15.35
N ASP A 529 -16.69 8.14 15.65
CA ASP A 529 -16.45 9.24 16.58
C ASP A 529 -16.26 8.72 18.01
N ALA A 530 -17.07 7.74 18.44
CA ALA A 530 -16.93 7.17 19.77
C ALA A 530 -15.66 6.32 19.97
N LEU A 531 -15.11 5.73 18.90
CA LEU A 531 -13.78 5.10 18.91
C LEU A 531 -12.65 6.15 18.93
N ALA A 532 -12.86 7.32 18.32
CA ALA A 532 -11.89 8.42 18.36
C ALA A 532 -11.79 9.11 19.73
N GLU A 533 -12.90 9.24 20.46
CA GLU A 533 -12.90 9.83 21.82
C GLU A 533 -12.39 8.88 22.92
N GLY A 534 -12.32 7.58 22.66
CA GLY A 534 -12.07 6.54 23.67
C GLY A 534 -10.61 6.32 24.14
N GLN A 535 -9.63 7.11 23.67
CA GLN A 535 -8.20 6.80 23.85
C GLN A 535 -7.62 7.21 25.23
N THR A 536 -8.20 6.67 26.31
CA THR A 536 -7.61 6.71 27.67
C THR A 536 -6.52 5.65 27.86
N ASP A 537 -5.53 5.92 28.72
CA ASP A 537 -4.32 5.09 28.90
C ASP A 537 -4.63 3.64 29.34
N PRO A 538 -4.33 2.62 28.52
CA PRO A 538 -4.61 1.21 28.82
C PRO A 538 -3.70 0.62 29.92
N PHE A 539 -2.63 1.31 30.33
CA PHE A 539 -1.74 0.84 31.42
C PHE A 539 -2.11 1.38 32.81
N SER A 540 -3.16 2.20 32.91
CA SER A 540 -3.65 2.76 34.18
C SER A 540 -4.14 1.72 35.20
N PHE A 541 -4.33 0.46 34.79
CA PHE A 541 -4.65 -0.67 35.68
C PHE A 541 -3.43 -1.26 36.42
N VAL A 542 -2.19 -1.06 35.94
CA VAL A 542 -1.00 -1.74 36.47
C VAL A 542 -0.41 -1.01 37.69
N GLY A 543 -1.22 -0.89 38.74
CA GLY A 543 -0.79 -0.54 40.09
C GLY A 543 -0.19 -1.73 40.82
N GLU A 544 0.66 -1.47 41.83
CA GLU A 544 1.42 -2.51 42.54
C GLU A 544 0.52 -3.48 43.32
N GLY A 545 0.52 -4.76 42.95
CA GLY A 545 -0.15 -5.83 43.70
C GLY A 545 0.02 -7.23 43.06
N GLU A 546 0.76 -8.12 43.71
CA GLU A 546 0.89 -9.51 43.29
C GLU A 546 -0.29 -10.36 43.78
N GLU A 547 -1.36 -10.50 42.99
CA GLU A 547 -2.31 -11.62 43.17
C GLU A 547 -2.92 -12.10 41.83
N LEU A 548 -2.93 -13.42 41.63
CA LEU A 548 -3.30 -14.05 40.34
C LEU A 548 -4.81 -14.28 40.25
N VAL A 549 -5.56 -13.24 39.86
CA VAL A 549 -7.03 -13.27 39.84
C VAL A 549 -7.60 -14.22 38.77
N SER A 550 -8.64 -14.97 39.14
CA SER A 550 -9.30 -15.97 38.28
C SER A 550 -10.27 -15.34 37.27
N PHE A 551 -10.32 -15.89 36.06
CA PHE A 551 -11.26 -15.49 35.01
C PHE A 551 -12.69 -15.96 35.35
N GLY A 552 -13.53 -15.09 35.94
CA GLY A 552 -14.98 -15.34 36.01
C GLY A 552 -15.80 -14.80 37.19
N ALA A 553 -15.70 -13.52 37.54
CA ALA A 553 -16.77 -12.82 38.29
C ALA A 553 -16.66 -11.27 38.12
N PRO A 554 -17.78 -10.53 37.98
CA PRO A 554 -17.75 -9.07 37.98
C PRO A 554 -17.73 -8.51 39.42
N GLY A 555 -16.86 -7.53 39.69
CA GLY A 555 -16.72 -6.91 41.01
C GLY A 555 -15.90 -5.62 40.98
N GLY A 556 -16.51 -4.53 40.52
CA GLY A 556 -15.86 -3.23 40.41
C GLY A 556 -16.87 -2.09 40.20
N GLU A 557 -17.45 -1.58 41.29
CA GLU A 557 -18.33 -0.40 41.25
C GLU A 557 -17.50 0.88 41.07
N GLY A 558 -17.51 1.46 39.86
CA GLY A 558 -16.66 2.63 39.58
C GLY A 558 -16.86 3.39 38.27
N GLY A 559 -17.86 3.05 37.44
CA GLY A 559 -18.07 3.74 36.16
C GLY A 559 -19.41 3.36 35.50
N THR A 560 -20.02 4.30 34.78
CA THR A 560 -21.31 4.10 34.10
C THR A 560 -21.14 3.29 32.81
N GLY A 561 -21.26 1.96 32.92
CA GLY A 561 -21.22 1.05 31.78
C GLY A 561 -20.86 -0.36 32.21
N ALA A 562 -21.86 -1.16 32.59
CA ALA A 562 -21.66 -2.59 32.74
C ALA A 562 -21.58 -3.20 31.32
N GLY A 563 -20.36 -3.46 30.85
CA GLY A 563 -20.10 -3.94 29.49
C GLY A 563 -20.87 -5.23 29.16
N VAL A 564 -21.39 -5.31 27.94
CA VAL A 564 -22.32 -6.36 27.53
C VAL A 564 -21.64 -7.73 27.46
N GLY A 565 -22.19 -8.71 28.17
CA GLY A 565 -21.74 -10.10 28.12
C GLY A 565 -22.04 -10.76 26.77
N PHE A 566 -21.05 -11.46 26.21
CA PHE A 566 -21.17 -12.23 24.97
C PHE A 566 -21.19 -13.74 25.30
N SER A 567 -22.19 -14.45 24.77
CA SER A 567 -22.44 -15.87 25.04
C SER A 567 -22.46 -16.69 23.75
N LEU A 568 -21.93 -17.92 23.80
CA LEU A 568 -21.81 -18.79 22.62
C LEU A 568 -23.20 -19.28 22.14
N ASP A 569 -23.63 -18.80 20.99
CA ASP A 569 -24.91 -19.14 20.37
C ASP A 569 -24.79 -20.46 19.60
N LYS A 570 -25.05 -21.57 20.28
CA LYS A 570 -25.00 -22.93 19.72
C LYS A 570 -26.06 -23.18 18.62
N GLY A 571 -26.95 -22.22 18.35
CA GLY A 571 -27.88 -22.28 17.21
C GLY A 571 -27.33 -21.70 15.91
N LEU A 572 -26.16 -21.03 15.93
CA LEU A 572 -25.62 -20.28 14.80
C LEU A 572 -24.23 -20.79 14.38
N GLU A 573 -24.20 -21.63 13.34
CA GLU A 573 -22.94 -22.01 12.65
C GLU A 573 -22.38 -20.89 11.76
N THR A 574 -23.24 -20.00 11.27
CA THR A 574 -22.88 -18.83 10.43
C THR A 574 -23.85 -17.69 10.66
N ILE A 575 -23.40 -16.45 10.50
CA ILE A 575 -24.25 -15.26 10.58
C ILE A 575 -25.05 -15.14 9.27
N GLU A 576 -26.39 -15.21 9.36
CA GLU A 576 -27.28 -15.12 8.20
C GLU A 576 -27.72 -13.69 7.87
N CYS A 577 -27.52 -13.28 6.61
CA CYS A 577 -28.03 -12.01 6.06
C CYS A 577 -29.05 -12.30 4.96
N ASP A 578 -30.14 -11.53 4.88
CA ASP A 578 -31.13 -11.71 3.82
C ASP A 578 -30.77 -10.85 2.59
N THR A 579 -30.16 -9.66 2.78
CA THR A 579 -29.61 -8.82 1.71
C THR A 579 -28.19 -8.29 2.01
N PRO A 580 -27.42 -7.82 1.01
CA PRO A 580 -26.14 -7.12 1.24
C PRO A 580 -26.28 -5.78 1.99
N ALA A 581 -27.47 -5.18 1.98
CA ALA A 581 -27.76 -3.91 2.66
C ALA A 581 -28.06 -4.10 4.16
N ASP A 582 -28.48 -5.30 4.56
CA ASP A 582 -28.71 -5.65 5.98
C ASP A 582 -27.44 -5.49 6.83
N VAL A 583 -26.25 -5.61 6.23
CA VAL A 583 -24.96 -5.53 6.93
C VAL A 583 -24.56 -4.07 7.07
N ILE A 584 -24.73 -3.49 8.25
CA ILE A 584 -24.38 -2.10 8.55
C ILE A 584 -22.86 -1.95 8.48
N GLU A 585 -22.16 -2.75 9.30
CA GLU A 585 -20.75 -2.62 9.60
C GLU A 585 -20.13 -4.00 9.85
N VAL A 586 -18.87 -4.17 9.46
CA VAL A 586 -18.09 -5.37 9.79
C VAL A 586 -16.68 -4.98 10.17
N HIS A 587 -16.16 -5.56 11.24
CA HIS A 587 -14.74 -5.55 11.58
C HIS A 587 -14.16 -6.96 11.40
N ASN A 588 -12.91 -7.07 10.94
CA ASN A 588 -12.18 -8.34 10.87
C ASN A 588 -10.86 -8.24 11.65
N SER A 589 -10.35 -9.37 12.15
CA SER A 589 -9.02 -9.40 12.75
C SER A 589 -7.94 -9.26 11.68
N LEU A 590 -6.93 -8.43 11.96
CA LEU A 590 -5.70 -8.28 11.18
C LEU A 590 -4.68 -9.38 11.52
N ASN A 591 -4.78 -9.95 12.72
CA ASN A 591 -3.98 -11.08 13.19
C ASN A 591 -4.81 -12.37 13.27
N VAL A 592 -4.08 -13.48 13.43
CA VAL A 592 -4.60 -14.81 13.76
C VAL A 592 -4.09 -15.15 15.15
N VAL A 593 -4.99 -15.59 16.05
CA VAL A 593 -4.66 -15.89 17.45
C VAL A 593 -4.87 -17.38 17.71
N ASN A 594 -3.90 -18.02 18.35
CA ASN A 594 -4.03 -19.41 18.80
C ASN A 594 -4.83 -19.44 20.11
N ILE A 595 -6.10 -19.82 20.03
CA ILE A 595 -7.01 -19.92 21.17
C ILE A 595 -7.49 -21.37 21.34
N THR A 596 -8.09 -21.66 22.49
CA THR A 596 -8.71 -22.97 22.78
C THR A 596 -10.21 -22.76 23.04
N PRO A 597 -11.06 -22.74 21.99
CA PRO A 597 -12.49 -22.52 22.16
C PRO A 597 -13.17 -23.64 22.95
N ALA A 598 -14.30 -23.34 23.61
CA ALA A 598 -15.00 -24.29 24.45
C ALA A 598 -15.48 -25.53 23.67
N GLY A 599 -14.79 -26.66 23.85
CA GLY A 599 -15.05 -27.93 23.16
C GLY A 599 -14.12 -28.26 21.98
N HIS A 600 -13.18 -27.38 21.67
CA HIS A 600 -12.23 -27.52 20.55
C HIS A 600 -10.77 -27.63 21.03
N THR A 601 -9.90 -28.21 20.20
CA THR A 601 -8.45 -28.21 20.44
C THR A 601 -7.83 -26.82 20.20
N PRO A 602 -6.69 -26.49 20.84
CA PRO A 602 -5.97 -25.24 20.60
C PRO A 602 -5.63 -25.08 19.11
N GLN A 603 -6.08 -23.99 18.49
CA GLN A 603 -5.91 -23.79 17.04
C GLN A 603 -5.90 -22.31 16.63
N PRO A 604 -5.28 -21.97 15.49
CA PRO A 604 -5.36 -20.64 14.90
C PRO A 604 -6.80 -20.26 14.55
N CYS A 605 -7.26 -19.12 15.07
CA CYS A 605 -8.56 -18.54 14.78
C CYS A 605 -8.41 -17.11 14.26
N GLY A 606 -9.35 -16.67 13.41
CA GLY A 606 -9.60 -15.26 13.11
C GLY A 606 -10.91 -14.80 13.76
N ALA A 607 -11.07 -13.51 14.01
CA ALA A 607 -12.28 -12.94 14.60
C ALA A 607 -12.97 -11.93 13.67
N TYR A 608 -14.29 -11.83 13.82
CA TYR A 608 -15.12 -10.85 13.12
C TYR A 608 -16.16 -10.28 14.09
N VAL A 609 -16.45 -8.99 13.98
CA VAL A 609 -17.61 -8.34 14.62
C VAL A 609 -18.53 -7.86 13.51
N VAL A 610 -19.82 -8.20 13.56
CA VAL A 610 -20.79 -7.87 12.52
C VAL A 610 -22.01 -7.19 13.14
N ALA A 611 -22.36 -6.00 12.63
CA ALA A 611 -23.60 -5.30 12.94
C ALA A 611 -24.59 -5.44 11.78
N LEU A 612 -25.80 -5.91 12.08
CA LEU A 612 -26.88 -6.15 11.13
C LEU A 612 -28.14 -5.34 11.46
N ARG A 613 -28.87 -4.94 10.43
CA ARG A 613 -30.19 -4.31 10.46
C ARG A 613 -31.19 -5.22 9.75
N LYS A 614 -31.99 -5.98 10.51
CA LYS A 614 -33.00 -6.89 9.97
C LYS A 614 -34.39 -6.27 10.11
N GLY A 615 -34.74 -5.42 9.14
CA GLY A 615 -35.91 -4.54 9.23
C GLY A 615 -35.69 -3.44 10.28
N GLU A 616 -36.58 -3.37 11.26
CA GLU A 616 -36.49 -2.42 12.39
C GLU A 616 -35.59 -2.90 13.54
N ARG A 617 -35.00 -4.10 13.47
CA ARG A 617 -34.21 -4.69 14.56
C ARG A 617 -32.73 -4.74 14.24
N PHE A 618 -31.94 -4.15 15.12
CA PHE A 618 -30.49 -4.29 15.11
C PHE A 618 -30.07 -5.64 15.70
N ARG A 619 -28.93 -6.17 15.24
CA ARG A 619 -28.25 -7.32 15.84
C ARG A 619 -26.74 -7.13 15.75
N VAL A 620 -26.03 -7.46 16.82
CA VAL A 620 -24.57 -7.58 16.81
C VAL A 620 -24.21 -9.03 17.10
N HIS A 621 -23.22 -9.54 16.37
CA HIS A 621 -22.67 -10.87 16.53
C HIS A 621 -21.15 -10.84 16.42
N VAL A 622 -20.47 -11.59 17.29
CA VAL A 622 -19.02 -11.83 17.22
C VAL A 622 -18.82 -13.24 16.68
N ALA A 623 -18.02 -13.44 15.64
CA ALA A 623 -17.77 -14.76 15.06
C ALA A 623 -16.28 -15.10 15.05
N TRP A 624 -15.93 -16.25 15.62
CA TRP A 624 -14.58 -16.81 15.52
C TRP A 624 -14.54 -17.86 14.40
N SER A 625 -13.70 -17.62 13.39
CA SER A 625 -13.47 -18.55 12.28
C SER A 625 -12.30 -19.48 12.65
N LEU A 626 -12.59 -20.76 12.89
CA LEU A 626 -11.63 -21.77 13.32
C LEU A 626 -10.89 -22.33 12.09
N THR A 627 -9.60 -22.02 11.98
CA THR A 627 -8.86 -22.24 10.71
C THR A 627 -8.54 -23.72 10.47
N THR A 628 -8.44 -24.53 11.53
CA THR A 628 -8.15 -25.97 11.44
C THR A 628 -9.41 -26.81 11.28
N ASP A 629 -10.46 -26.53 12.08
CA ASP A 629 -11.72 -27.27 12.01
C ASP A 629 -12.66 -26.80 10.88
N HIS A 630 -12.33 -25.68 10.23
CA HIS A 630 -13.17 -24.98 9.23
C HIS A 630 -14.59 -24.65 9.72
N SER A 631 -14.78 -24.58 11.04
CA SER A 631 -16.04 -24.23 11.70
C SER A 631 -16.07 -22.75 12.07
N THR A 632 -17.23 -22.26 12.51
CA THR A 632 -17.39 -20.90 13.01
C THR A 632 -18.21 -20.93 14.29
N LEU A 633 -17.73 -20.20 15.30
CA LEU A 633 -18.38 -20.06 16.60
C LEU A 633 -18.94 -18.65 16.71
N VAL A 634 -20.27 -18.53 16.69
CA VAL A 634 -20.97 -17.24 16.81
C VAL A 634 -21.33 -16.98 18.27
N TYR A 635 -20.90 -15.83 18.79
CA TYR A 635 -21.28 -15.31 20.09
C TYR A 635 -22.31 -14.18 19.90
N SER A 636 -23.36 -14.23 20.71
CA SER A 636 -24.43 -13.24 20.75
C SER A 636 -24.39 -12.48 22.09
N PRO A 637 -24.57 -11.15 22.10
CA PRO A 637 -24.75 -10.38 23.33
C PRO A 637 -26.03 -10.84 24.06
N GLU A 638 -26.01 -10.84 25.40
CA GLU A 638 -27.16 -11.22 26.23
C GLU A 638 -28.42 -10.38 25.93
N LYS A 639 -28.22 -9.10 25.60
CA LYS A 639 -29.25 -8.19 25.09
C LYS A 639 -28.84 -7.71 23.70
N GLN A 640 -29.63 -8.03 22.69
CA GLN A 640 -29.48 -7.42 21.36
C GLN A 640 -29.95 -5.95 21.38
N PRO A 641 -29.27 -5.03 20.66
CA PRO A 641 -29.57 -3.60 20.71
C PRO A 641 -30.95 -3.26 20.14
N ALA A 642 -31.64 -2.33 20.78
CA ALA A 642 -32.97 -1.86 20.36
C ALA A 642 -32.90 -0.77 19.27
N ASP A 643 -31.84 0.05 19.28
CA ASP A 643 -31.66 1.21 18.40
C ASP A 643 -30.20 1.38 17.94
N ALA A 644 -29.95 2.41 17.14
CA ALA A 644 -28.63 2.75 16.59
C ALA A 644 -27.57 3.07 17.64
N GLY A 645 -27.92 3.76 18.73
CA GLY A 645 -27.01 4.13 19.81
C GLY A 645 -26.63 2.94 20.67
N GLU A 646 -27.61 2.09 21.01
CA GLU A 646 -27.33 0.78 21.61
C GLU A 646 -26.49 -0.10 20.68
N CYS A 647 -26.73 -0.07 19.36
CA CYS A 647 -25.93 -0.83 18.40
C CYS A 647 -24.46 -0.39 18.41
N ALA A 648 -24.19 0.92 18.38
CA ALA A 648 -22.84 1.48 18.44
C ALA A 648 -22.13 1.15 19.78
N ALA A 649 -22.87 1.11 20.90
CA ALA A 649 -22.32 0.65 22.18
C ALA A 649 -21.97 -0.84 22.17
N VAL A 650 -22.88 -1.71 21.70
CA VAL A 650 -22.65 -3.17 21.64
C VAL A 650 -21.55 -3.54 20.64
N VAL A 651 -21.35 -2.80 19.55
CA VAL A 651 -20.19 -2.97 18.65
C VAL A 651 -18.87 -2.63 19.37
N ARG A 652 -18.84 -1.58 20.20
CA ARG A 652 -17.65 -1.21 20.98
C ARG A 652 -17.32 -2.27 22.04
N ASP A 653 -18.32 -2.76 22.76
CA ASP A 653 -18.15 -3.86 23.72
C ASP A 653 -17.71 -5.16 23.03
N ALA A 654 -18.22 -5.44 21.82
CA ALA A 654 -17.80 -6.58 21.00
C ALA A 654 -16.33 -6.48 20.55
N LEU A 655 -15.85 -5.27 20.21
CA LEU A 655 -14.45 -5.01 19.89
C LEU A 655 -13.55 -5.22 21.13
N ALA A 656 -13.89 -4.60 22.27
CA ALA A 656 -13.16 -4.78 23.52
C ALA A 656 -13.12 -6.25 23.97
N PHE A 657 -14.20 -7.01 23.75
CA PHE A 657 -14.27 -8.45 24.03
C PHE A 657 -13.27 -9.26 23.20
N VAL A 658 -13.13 -9.00 21.89
CA VAL A 658 -12.13 -9.72 21.06
C VAL A 658 -10.70 -9.22 21.26
N GLU A 659 -10.51 -7.93 21.55
CA GLU A 659 -9.20 -7.37 21.91
C GLU A 659 -8.67 -7.94 23.23
N THR A 660 -9.54 -8.20 24.20
CA THR A 660 -9.20 -8.92 25.45
C THR A 660 -8.69 -10.34 25.20
N VAL A 661 -9.08 -10.97 24.08
CA VAL A 661 -8.61 -12.30 23.64
C VAL A 661 -7.30 -12.19 22.82
N GLY A 662 -6.86 -10.97 22.50
CA GLY A 662 -5.62 -10.69 21.75
C GLY A 662 -5.80 -10.47 20.25
N PHE A 663 -7.04 -10.32 19.76
CA PHE A 663 -7.28 -9.92 18.37
C PHE A 663 -7.02 -8.43 18.17
N MET A 664 -6.41 -8.06 17.05
CA MET A 664 -6.33 -6.67 16.57
C MET A 664 -7.34 -6.51 15.44
N MET A 665 -8.29 -5.58 15.56
CA MET A 665 -9.41 -5.44 14.62
C MET A 665 -9.20 -4.27 13.64
N ASP A 666 -9.80 -4.37 12.44
CA ASP A 666 -9.89 -3.29 11.45
C ASP A 666 -11.26 -3.28 10.77
N ALA A 667 -11.70 -2.10 10.35
CA ALA A 667 -13.03 -1.86 9.80
C ALA A 667 -13.10 -2.19 8.30
N VAL A 668 -13.91 -3.17 7.93
CA VAL A 668 -14.13 -3.57 6.53
C VAL A 668 -14.87 -2.46 5.79
N ARG A 669 -14.18 -1.78 4.89
CA ARG A 669 -14.77 -0.72 4.05
C ARG A 669 -15.79 -1.28 3.07
N LEU A 670 -17.05 -1.38 3.50
CA LEU A 670 -18.18 -1.75 2.68
C LEU A 670 -18.40 -0.71 1.57
N ASN A 671 -18.73 -1.18 0.37
CA ASN A 671 -18.99 -0.29 -0.76
C ASN A 671 -20.47 0.14 -0.77
N PRO A 672 -20.82 1.39 -1.15
CA PRO A 672 -22.21 1.79 -1.35
C PRO A 672 -22.87 1.11 -2.57
N ASP A 673 -22.09 0.68 -3.57
CA ASP A 673 -22.57 -0.13 -4.69
C ASP A 673 -22.94 -1.55 -4.19
N PRO A 674 -24.20 -2.01 -4.31
CA PRO A 674 -24.66 -3.27 -3.72
C PRO A 674 -24.01 -4.51 -4.35
N ASP A 675 -23.65 -4.48 -5.64
CA ASP A 675 -22.93 -5.60 -6.27
C ASP A 675 -21.49 -5.67 -5.78
N LYS A 676 -20.85 -4.52 -5.51
CA LYS A 676 -19.53 -4.47 -4.88
C LYS A 676 -19.59 -4.85 -3.39
N ARG A 677 -20.63 -4.41 -2.66
CA ARG A 677 -20.92 -4.79 -1.26
C ARG A 677 -21.10 -6.29 -1.13
N GLY A 678 -21.97 -6.90 -1.95
CA GLY A 678 -22.18 -8.35 -2.01
C GLY A 678 -20.90 -9.12 -2.33
N ARG A 679 -20.07 -8.64 -3.28
CA ARG A 679 -18.77 -9.26 -3.60
C ARG A 679 -17.69 -9.07 -2.53
N ALA A 680 -17.81 -8.07 -1.65
CA ALA A 680 -16.95 -7.91 -0.48
C ALA A 680 -17.40 -8.85 0.66
N LEU A 681 -18.69 -8.82 1.01
CA LEU A 681 -19.29 -9.67 2.04
C LEU A 681 -19.13 -11.16 1.72
N ALA A 682 -19.24 -11.57 0.45
CA ALA A 682 -19.03 -12.96 0.01
C ALA A 682 -17.59 -13.48 0.16
N LYS A 683 -16.63 -12.67 0.62
CA LYS A 683 -15.29 -13.11 1.01
C LYS A 683 -15.17 -13.43 2.50
N ILE A 684 -16.15 -13.04 3.31
CA ILE A 684 -16.13 -13.14 4.77
C ILE A 684 -16.71 -14.49 5.16
N SER A 685 -15.86 -15.43 5.56
CA SER A 685 -16.21 -16.85 5.78
C SER A 685 -17.38 -17.07 6.74
N VAL A 686 -17.53 -16.20 7.73
CA VAL A 686 -18.56 -16.29 8.78
C VAL A 686 -19.95 -15.79 8.35
N LEU A 687 -20.06 -15.13 7.19
CA LEU A 687 -21.30 -14.52 6.69
C LEU A 687 -21.93 -15.35 5.56
N ARG A 688 -23.21 -15.66 5.71
CA ARG A 688 -24.01 -16.39 4.71
C ARG A 688 -25.16 -15.50 4.23
N LEU A 689 -25.01 -14.92 3.04
CA LEU A 689 -26.14 -14.30 2.34
C LEU A 689 -27.07 -15.41 1.84
N LYS A 690 -28.38 -15.24 2.07
CA LYS A 690 -29.41 -16.03 1.40
C LYS A 690 -29.48 -15.65 -0.09
N ARG A 691 -29.90 -16.61 -0.91
CA ARG A 691 -30.07 -16.51 -2.36
C ARG A 691 -31.47 -16.96 -2.74
#